data_AF-A0A2K8PD62-F1
#
_entry.id   AF-A0A2K8PD62-F1
#
_cell.length_a   1.000
_cell.length_b   1.000
_cell.length_c   1.000
_cell.angle_alpha   90.00
_cell.angle_beta   90.00
_cell.angle_gamma   90.00
#
_symmetry.space_group_name_H-M   'P 1'
#
loop_
_entity.id
_entity.type
_entity.pdbx_description
1 polymer ?
#
loop_
_entity_poly.entity_id
_entity_poly.type
_entity_poly.pdbx_seq_one_letter_code
_entity_poly.pdbx_strand_id
1 'polypeptide(L)'
;MSETCNGADPRTPATAPPAAAVPAARPSRRAVLAAGAAGAGAAVLPRPASAAPAPDPGAAPAGLAPYASYWFPDSLPSGTPGPGIVWRSLAGWSPESDPDLAHNTASVPLAPRFAPVPANRTARAGRARISALVSFGPTAGNPSQGSATADHYALSHWAYLDELVFWGGSAGEGVVLAPNAPVVDAAHRNGVPVLGNVFLPPVAYGGDLRWTRDLVRRDPLGRFPLAERLVEVARAYGFDGWFVNAETDGGDSALATRTREFLHALRAAGAPHGLRITWYDAMNSTGRVGWQGALNALNQEFFEDRSGKVADSLFVDFRWTARSLAESAALAERLGRSRHELWAAVDTESRGWDTPVDWDAILPRDRDHVVSLGLYRPEWTRNHLTDRSPGAFHRADDRFWTGESLDPARPAPEPPSGWRAPATAVADRSTVAALPFGCSFNTGHGLRWYEGGAVTSDTPWNHLGLQDRLPGRRWVVDTAGERPSVTLDFADAWRGGSSLLVAGNLTAPASIGLHGTRLALTPGAVAELVHSGGASVELGVATREAAGPGEPVPYTWLAAAEPGGGPGWRTSRVALAPLAGRTAYALAVRITVPGKGAVSWRLGALTLRDTARPRPPAAPAHLKVDASARRGAEAELRLSWERAPGPVRHYELHRLLPDGTRRFLAGTCGTALHLPSVIRAGGERAAAFELRAVDETYAASAPARTTLPWRAG
;
A
#
# COMPACT_ATOMS: atom_id res chain seq x y z
N MET A 1 9.80 -41.08 40.60
CA MET A 1 10.92 -41.34 41.53
C MET A 1 11.70 -40.04 41.58
N SER A 2 11.42 -39.13 42.52
CA SER A 2 11.76 -39.21 43.97
C SER A 2 13.25 -38.93 44.17
N GLU A 3 13.70 -38.03 45.06
CA GLU A 3 13.03 -36.98 45.84
C GLU A 3 14.10 -36.01 46.43
N THR A 4 13.69 -34.80 46.84
CA THR A 4 14.19 -33.93 47.95
C THR A 4 15.41 -34.38 48.79
N CYS A 5 16.28 -33.58 49.42
CA CYS A 5 16.42 -32.13 49.71
C CYS A 5 17.85 -31.94 50.34
N ASN A 6 18.34 -30.85 50.98
CA ASN A 6 17.84 -29.52 51.38
C ASN A 6 19.03 -28.55 51.62
N GLY A 7 18.78 -27.26 51.90
CA GLY A 7 19.68 -26.45 52.77
C GLY A 7 20.00 -25.02 52.30
N ALA A 8 19.60 -24.03 53.09
CA ALA A 8 19.89 -22.60 52.85
C ALA A 8 20.53 -21.94 54.09
N ASP A 9 21.36 -20.91 53.89
CA ASP A 9 21.41 -19.71 54.75
C ASP A 9 21.86 -18.50 53.90
N PRO A 10 21.35 -17.27 54.11
CA PRO A 10 21.59 -16.14 53.22
C PRO A 10 22.59 -15.12 53.78
N ARG A 11 23.24 -14.33 52.90
CA ARG A 11 23.63 -12.92 53.14
C ARG A 11 24.34 -12.30 51.92
N THR A 12 23.57 -11.75 50.98
CA THR A 12 24.05 -10.68 50.08
C THR A 12 22.84 -9.90 49.55
N PRO A 13 22.80 -8.55 49.66
CA PRO A 13 21.68 -7.79 49.12
C PRO A 13 21.79 -7.75 47.59
N ALA A 14 20.84 -8.38 46.91
CA ALA A 14 20.71 -8.29 45.46
C ALA A 14 20.21 -6.88 45.07
N THR A 15 20.90 -6.23 44.14
CA THR A 15 20.44 -5.00 43.51
C THR A 15 19.14 -5.25 42.75
N ALA A 16 18.12 -4.42 43.00
CA ALA A 16 16.85 -4.54 42.32
C ALA A 16 17.00 -4.30 40.80
N PRO A 17 16.39 -5.12 39.93
CA PRO A 17 16.30 -4.80 38.52
C PRO A 17 15.42 -3.54 38.34
N PRO A 18 15.73 -2.64 37.39
CA PRO A 18 14.92 -1.46 37.15
C PRO A 18 13.51 -1.88 36.74
N ALA A 19 12.50 -1.27 37.38
CA ALA A 19 11.10 -1.56 37.11
C ALA A 19 10.79 -1.31 35.62
N ALA A 20 10.19 -2.31 34.97
CA ALA A 20 9.72 -2.16 33.60
C ALA A 20 8.66 -1.05 33.54
N ALA A 21 8.94 0.00 32.76
CA ALA A 21 7.99 1.07 32.54
C ALA A 21 6.77 0.50 31.80
N VAL A 22 5.65 0.37 32.52
CA VAL A 22 4.35 0.04 31.91
C VAL A 22 4.02 1.14 30.89
N PRO A 23 3.85 0.82 29.60
CA PRO A 23 3.48 1.84 28.63
C PRO A 23 2.10 2.39 28.99
N ALA A 24 2.02 3.70 29.19
CA ALA A 24 0.76 4.36 29.51
C ALA A 24 -0.29 4.05 28.43
N ALA A 25 -1.41 3.47 28.83
CA ALA A 25 -2.49 3.13 27.92
C ALA A 25 -3.00 4.40 27.23
N ARG A 26 -2.86 4.46 25.90
CA ARG A 26 -3.49 5.51 25.10
C ARG A 26 -5.01 5.37 25.26
N PRO A 27 -5.74 6.41 25.69
CA PRO A 27 -7.18 6.30 25.90
C PRO A 27 -7.88 6.05 24.55
N SER A 28 -8.68 4.98 24.48
CA SER A 28 -9.53 4.72 23.32
C SER A 28 -10.69 5.72 23.28
N ARG A 29 -11.26 5.93 22.07
CA ARG A 29 -12.30 6.93 21.74
C ARG A 29 -13.57 6.93 22.62
N ARG A 30 -13.75 5.98 23.56
CA ARG A 30 -14.91 5.86 24.46
C ARG A 30 -14.74 6.46 25.86
N ALA A 31 -13.55 6.94 26.25
CA ALA A 31 -13.27 7.29 27.65
C ALA A 31 -13.28 8.80 28.00
N VAL A 32 -13.42 9.72 27.03
CA VAL A 32 -13.35 11.18 27.29
C VAL A 32 -14.48 11.93 26.58
N LEU A 33 -15.72 11.72 27.04
CA LEU A 33 -16.89 12.54 26.69
C LEU A 33 -17.80 12.82 27.92
N ALA A 34 -17.22 12.82 29.13
CA ALA A 34 -17.94 13.05 30.37
C ALA A 34 -17.10 13.83 31.41
N ALA A 35 -16.82 15.10 31.13
CA ALA A 35 -16.59 16.17 32.12
C ALA A 35 -16.22 17.47 31.38
N GLY A 36 -17.09 18.47 31.45
CA GLY A 36 -16.74 19.84 31.06
C GLY A 36 -17.37 20.84 32.02
N ALA A 37 -16.55 21.64 32.71
CA ALA A 37 -16.92 22.94 33.29
C ALA A 37 -15.70 23.67 33.89
N ALA A 38 -15.78 25.00 33.83
CA ALA A 38 -15.07 26.02 34.64
C ALA A 38 -13.56 26.26 34.43
N GLY A 39 -13.21 27.53 34.15
CA GLY A 39 -11.82 28.02 34.20
C GLY A 39 -11.50 29.24 33.30
N ALA A 40 -12.05 30.41 33.58
CA ALA A 40 -11.47 31.68 33.09
C ALA A 40 -10.21 32.03 33.94
N GLY A 41 -9.24 32.85 33.53
CA GLY A 41 -9.02 33.62 32.30
C GLY A 41 -8.05 34.79 32.61
N ALA A 42 -7.28 35.29 31.64
CA ALA A 42 -6.53 36.55 31.75
C ALA A 42 -6.06 37.06 30.37
N ALA A 43 -6.16 38.36 30.13
CA ALA A 43 -5.73 38.99 28.87
C ALA A 43 -4.32 39.58 28.98
N VAL A 44 -3.56 39.53 27.87
CA VAL A 44 -2.33 40.31 27.69
C VAL A 44 -2.39 41.00 26.32
N LEU A 45 -2.11 42.30 26.30
CA LEU A 45 -2.17 43.15 25.11
C LEU A 45 -0.92 42.99 24.22
N PRO A 46 -1.03 43.17 22.89
CA PRO A 46 0.10 43.00 21.97
C PRO A 46 1.07 44.19 21.96
N ARG A 47 2.33 43.92 21.59
CA ARG A 47 3.33 44.92 21.20
C ARG A 47 3.86 44.60 19.78
N PRO A 48 4.39 45.60 19.04
CA PRO A 48 4.45 45.55 17.58
C PRO A 48 5.57 44.65 17.04
N ALA A 49 5.36 44.16 15.81
CA ALA A 49 6.31 43.33 15.09
C ALA A 49 7.58 44.12 14.69
N SER A 50 8.74 43.50 14.91
CA SER A 50 10.01 43.89 14.27
C SER A 50 10.23 43.00 13.05
N ALA A 51 10.79 43.55 11.97
CA ALA A 51 11.13 42.80 10.77
C ALA A 51 12.15 41.69 11.08
N ALA A 52 12.00 40.53 10.44
CA ALA A 52 12.96 39.44 10.54
C ALA A 52 14.23 39.74 9.73
N PRO A 53 15.44 39.44 10.26
CA PRO A 53 16.68 39.59 9.52
C PRO A 53 16.85 38.50 8.45
N ALA A 54 17.73 38.75 7.48
CA ALA A 54 18.12 37.80 6.43
C ALA A 54 18.76 36.51 7.03
N PRO A 55 18.67 35.36 6.33
CA PRO A 55 19.15 34.08 6.87
C PRO A 55 20.66 34.06 7.10
N ASP A 56 21.03 33.47 8.24
CA ASP A 56 22.40 33.30 8.71
C ASP A 56 23.15 32.20 7.93
N PRO A 57 24.38 32.43 7.40
CA PRO A 57 25.14 31.42 6.65
C PRO A 57 25.58 30.20 7.48
N GLY A 58 25.37 30.19 8.80
CA GLY A 58 25.77 29.13 9.73
C GLY A 58 24.74 28.03 10.00
N ALA A 59 23.53 28.08 9.42
CA ALA A 59 22.53 27.04 9.64
C ALA A 59 23.00 25.68 9.09
N ALA A 60 22.89 24.61 9.90
CA ALA A 60 23.12 23.25 9.43
C ALA A 60 22.21 22.98 8.21
N PRO A 61 22.72 22.39 7.11
CA PRO A 61 21.91 22.19 5.92
C PRO A 61 20.69 21.36 6.26
N ALA A 62 19.52 21.83 5.81
CA ALA A 62 18.29 21.05 5.88
C ALA A 62 18.55 19.64 5.30
N GLY A 63 18.08 18.61 6.00
CA GLY A 63 18.28 17.23 5.56
C GLY A 63 17.75 17.03 4.15
N LEU A 64 18.45 16.21 3.35
CA LEU A 64 18.04 15.95 1.97
C LEU A 64 16.91 14.92 1.86
N ALA A 65 16.42 14.36 2.97
CA ALA A 65 15.30 13.42 2.99
C ALA A 65 14.00 14.03 2.44
N PRO A 66 13.44 13.49 1.34
CA PRO A 66 12.12 13.85 0.85
C PRO A 66 11.03 13.11 1.65
N TYR A 67 9.91 13.78 1.89
CA TYR A 67 8.75 13.23 2.57
C TYR A 67 7.47 13.38 1.75
N ALA A 68 6.45 12.57 2.04
CA ALA A 68 5.11 12.76 1.49
C ALA A 68 4.60 14.17 1.81
N SER A 69 4.16 14.90 0.81
CA SER A 69 3.83 16.32 0.97
C SER A 69 2.47 16.53 1.64
N TYR A 70 2.43 17.50 2.55
CA TYR A 70 1.24 17.91 3.28
C TYR A 70 1.18 19.44 3.41
N TRP A 71 -0.04 19.96 3.60
CA TRP A 71 -0.33 21.39 3.62
C TRP A 71 -1.50 21.74 4.54
N PHE A 72 -1.62 23.02 4.87
CA PHE A 72 -2.89 23.66 5.23
C PHE A 72 -3.49 24.33 3.98
N PRO A 73 -4.81 24.58 3.90
CA PRO A 73 -5.41 25.13 2.69
C PRO A 73 -4.89 26.53 2.37
N ASP A 74 -4.85 27.40 3.38
CA ASP A 74 -4.19 28.72 3.31
C ASP A 74 -3.66 29.16 4.70
N SER A 75 -4.57 29.39 5.67
CA SER A 75 -4.18 29.81 7.03
C SER A 75 -3.35 28.75 7.75
N LEU A 76 -2.17 29.14 8.24
CA LEU A 76 -1.33 28.28 9.08
C LEU A 76 -1.81 28.30 10.55
N PRO A 77 -1.46 27.28 11.36
CA PRO A 77 -1.62 27.32 12.81
C PRO A 77 -0.82 28.45 13.45
N SER A 78 -1.16 28.80 14.70
CA SER A 78 -0.41 29.78 15.49
C SER A 78 0.79 29.15 16.19
N GLY A 79 1.91 29.87 16.26
CA GLY A 79 3.12 29.44 16.97
C GLY A 79 4.20 28.92 16.01
N THR A 80 4.95 27.92 16.45
CA THR A 80 6.04 27.30 15.69
C THR A 80 5.72 25.81 15.49
N PRO A 81 5.95 25.23 14.29
CA PRO A 81 5.81 23.79 14.10
C PRO A 81 6.73 22.98 15.01
N GLY A 82 6.31 21.75 15.34
CA GLY A 82 7.13 20.81 16.10
C GLY A 82 8.35 20.31 15.30
N PRO A 83 9.32 19.64 15.95
CA PRO A 83 10.50 19.10 15.27
C PRO A 83 10.12 18.18 14.10
N GLY A 84 10.71 18.41 12.92
CA GLY A 84 10.42 17.66 11.70
C GLY A 84 9.14 18.05 10.96
N ILE A 85 8.37 19.03 11.47
CA ILE A 85 7.16 19.55 10.82
C ILE A 85 7.51 20.86 10.08
N VAL A 86 6.98 21.01 8.87
CA VAL A 86 7.05 22.24 8.07
C VAL A 86 5.64 22.61 7.65
N TRP A 87 5.10 23.71 8.19
CA TRP A 87 3.80 24.21 7.77
C TRP A 87 3.91 24.90 6.40
N ARG A 88 3.04 24.50 5.47
CA ARG A 88 2.97 25.03 4.09
C ARG A 88 1.52 25.37 3.73
N SER A 89 1.30 26.44 2.97
CA SER A 89 -0.01 26.77 2.38
C SER A 89 -0.14 26.09 1.02
N LEU A 90 -1.27 25.41 0.79
CA LEU A 90 -1.60 24.79 -0.49
C LEU A 90 -1.86 25.85 -1.57
N ALA A 91 -2.43 27.01 -1.21
CA ALA A 91 -2.67 28.10 -2.14
C ALA A 91 -1.38 28.56 -2.86
N GLY A 92 -0.26 28.55 -2.12
CA GLY A 92 1.08 28.89 -2.60
C GLY A 92 1.88 27.72 -3.21
N TRP A 93 1.35 26.50 -3.28
CA TRP A 93 2.04 25.39 -3.93
C TRP A 93 2.00 25.52 -5.46
N SER A 94 3.10 25.15 -6.11
CA SER A 94 3.21 24.85 -7.53
C SER A 94 4.23 23.72 -7.74
N PRO A 95 4.21 23.01 -8.87
CA PRO A 95 5.19 21.96 -9.17
C PRO A 95 6.66 22.43 -9.05
N GLU A 96 6.95 23.66 -9.46
CA GLU A 96 8.29 24.26 -9.44
C GLU A 96 8.76 24.65 -8.03
N SER A 97 7.80 24.91 -7.12
CA SER A 97 8.08 25.26 -5.72
C SER A 97 8.42 24.05 -4.84
N ASP A 98 8.23 22.82 -5.35
CA ASP A 98 8.30 21.60 -4.57
C ASP A 98 9.60 20.80 -4.85
N PRO A 99 10.61 20.88 -3.96
CA PRO A 99 11.89 20.20 -4.17
C PRO A 99 11.78 18.68 -4.06
N ASP A 100 10.68 18.16 -3.52
CA ASP A 100 10.48 16.73 -3.25
C ASP A 100 9.58 16.07 -4.30
N LEU A 101 8.95 16.85 -5.19
CA LEU A 101 8.04 16.37 -6.24
C LEU A 101 8.61 15.18 -7.02
N ALA A 102 9.84 15.29 -7.55
CA ALA A 102 10.47 14.22 -8.33
C ALA A 102 10.66 12.89 -7.55
N HIS A 103 10.67 12.94 -6.21
CA HIS A 103 10.75 11.76 -5.34
C HIS A 103 9.37 11.24 -4.92
N ASN A 104 8.33 12.08 -5.02
CA ASN A 104 6.94 11.80 -4.68
C ASN A 104 6.04 11.47 -5.89
N THR A 105 6.45 11.76 -7.13
CA THR A 105 5.68 11.47 -8.35
C THR A 105 5.67 9.97 -8.65
N ALA A 106 4.47 9.38 -8.62
CA ALA A 106 4.21 8.01 -9.06
C ALA A 106 4.51 7.84 -10.55
N SER A 107 5.02 6.66 -10.91
CA SER A 107 5.56 6.37 -12.26
C SER A 107 4.96 5.12 -12.91
N VAL A 108 4.11 4.38 -12.19
CA VAL A 108 3.29 3.28 -12.72
C VAL A 108 1.88 3.81 -13.02
N PRO A 109 1.35 3.65 -14.24
CA PRO A 109 -0.03 4.01 -14.55
C PRO A 109 -1.03 3.00 -13.95
N LEU A 110 -2.22 3.48 -13.60
CA LEU A 110 -3.32 2.65 -13.08
C LEU A 110 -3.68 1.53 -14.07
N ALA A 111 -3.42 0.28 -13.70
CA ALA A 111 -3.60 -0.86 -14.58
C ALA A 111 -5.08 -1.30 -14.69
N PRO A 112 -5.57 -1.67 -15.88
CA PRO A 112 -6.91 -2.21 -16.05
C PRO A 112 -7.04 -3.58 -15.37
N ARG A 113 -8.23 -3.88 -14.83
CA ARG A 113 -8.55 -5.11 -14.10
C ARG A 113 -9.67 -5.92 -14.74
N PHE A 114 -9.65 -7.22 -14.45
CA PHE A 114 -10.77 -8.12 -14.67
C PHE A 114 -11.02 -8.95 -13.40
N ALA A 115 -12.23 -9.46 -13.24
CA ALA A 115 -12.58 -10.42 -12.20
C ALA A 115 -12.53 -11.85 -12.81
N PRO A 116 -11.68 -12.77 -12.30
CA PRO A 116 -11.80 -14.18 -12.61
C PRO A 116 -13.09 -14.77 -12.01
N VAL A 117 -13.48 -15.97 -12.45
CA VAL A 117 -14.59 -16.73 -11.83
C VAL A 117 -14.29 -16.95 -10.33
N PRO A 118 -15.17 -16.54 -9.39
CA PRO A 118 -14.85 -16.49 -7.96
C PRO A 118 -14.35 -17.81 -7.37
N ALA A 119 -13.39 -17.72 -6.44
CA ALA A 119 -12.77 -18.89 -5.81
C ALA A 119 -13.75 -19.78 -5.02
N ASN A 120 -14.83 -19.20 -4.49
CA ASN A 120 -15.84 -19.87 -3.67
C ASN A 120 -17.25 -19.39 -4.03
N ARG A 121 -18.28 -20.07 -3.50
CA ARG A 121 -19.71 -19.77 -3.75
C ARG A 121 -20.30 -18.65 -2.91
N THR A 122 -19.56 -18.05 -1.97
CA THR A 122 -20.04 -16.91 -1.16
C THR A 122 -19.51 -15.56 -1.66
N ALA A 123 -18.36 -15.53 -2.33
CA ALA A 123 -17.84 -14.37 -3.01
C ALA A 123 -18.73 -13.94 -4.19
N ARG A 124 -18.88 -12.62 -4.39
CA ARG A 124 -19.72 -12.03 -5.43
C ARG A 124 -18.91 -11.10 -6.32
N ALA A 125 -19.01 -11.29 -7.63
CA ALA A 125 -18.49 -10.35 -8.63
C ALA A 125 -19.54 -9.29 -8.96
N GLY A 126 -19.10 -8.05 -9.26
CA GLY A 126 -19.99 -6.96 -9.72
C GLY A 126 -20.98 -6.42 -8.68
N ARG A 127 -20.79 -6.70 -7.38
CA ARG A 127 -21.65 -6.22 -6.27
C ARG A 127 -20.88 -5.21 -5.41
N ALA A 128 -20.99 -5.33 -4.08
CA ALA A 128 -20.21 -4.56 -3.12
C ALA A 128 -18.71 -4.53 -3.47
N ARG A 129 -18.13 -3.39 -3.14
CA ARG A 129 -16.73 -3.03 -3.33
C ARG A 129 -16.04 -2.89 -1.97
N ILE A 130 -14.72 -2.72 -1.94
CA ILE A 130 -13.99 -2.43 -0.69
C ILE A 130 -13.10 -1.19 -0.82
N SER A 131 -13.36 -0.16 -0.01
CA SER A 131 -12.45 0.98 0.20
C SER A 131 -11.69 0.81 1.52
N ALA A 132 -10.40 1.16 1.56
CA ALA A 132 -9.58 1.04 2.77
C ALA A 132 -8.83 2.35 3.09
N LEU A 133 -9.00 2.85 4.32
CA LEU A 133 -8.28 4.00 4.87
C LEU A 133 -7.07 3.50 5.63
N VAL A 134 -5.87 3.69 5.06
CA VAL A 134 -4.63 3.07 5.54
C VAL A 134 -3.59 4.12 5.90
N SER A 135 -3.08 4.06 7.13
CA SER A 135 -1.96 4.92 7.56
C SER A 135 -0.63 4.19 7.35
N PHE A 136 0.08 4.54 6.27
CA PHE A 136 1.41 3.99 5.98
C PHE A 136 2.53 4.62 6.84
N GLY A 137 2.23 5.73 7.54
CA GLY A 137 3.14 6.48 8.38
C GLY A 137 2.44 7.71 8.99
N PRO A 138 3.16 8.55 9.77
CA PRO A 138 2.67 9.86 10.22
C PRO A 138 2.34 10.79 9.04
N THR A 139 1.84 12.01 9.31
CA THR A 139 1.65 13.03 8.26
C THR A 139 3.01 13.63 7.89
N ALA A 140 3.72 14.14 8.91
CA ALA A 140 5.07 14.68 8.78
C ALA A 140 6.11 13.58 8.96
N GLY A 141 7.19 13.64 8.18
CA GLY A 141 8.27 12.64 8.25
C GLY A 141 7.95 11.29 7.60
N ASN A 142 6.84 11.18 6.87
CA ASN A 142 6.49 9.98 6.09
C ASN A 142 7.40 9.86 4.86
N PRO A 143 8.32 8.88 4.76
CA PRO A 143 9.34 8.88 3.71
C PRO A 143 8.73 8.78 2.30
N SER A 144 9.19 9.60 1.36
CA SER A 144 8.71 9.55 -0.03
C SER A 144 9.00 8.23 -0.72
N GLN A 145 10.08 7.54 -0.34
CA GLN A 145 10.63 6.39 -1.07
C GLN A 145 10.91 5.18 -0.16
N GLY A 146 10.13 5.04 0.90
CA GLY A 146 10.33 3.98 1.90
C GLY A 146 11.55 4.21 2.80
N SER A 147 12.06 3.18 3.46
CA SER A 147 13.12 3.32 4.48
C SER A 147 13.89 2.02 4.77
N ALA A 148 14.99 2.14 5.51
CA ALA A 148 15.87 1.04 5.92
C ALA A 148 15.30 0.19 7.07
N THR A 149 14.06 -0.28 6.92
CA THR A 149 13.42 -1.26 7.83
C THR A 149 12.48 -2.18 7.07
N ALA A 150 12.38 -3.43 7.50
CA ALA A 150 11.39 -4.38 7.00
C ALA A 150 10.04 -4.31 7.76
N ASP A 151 9.98 -3.63 8.91
CA ASP A 151 8.73 -3.42 9.65
C ASP A 151 7.87 -2.34 8.96
N HIS A 152 7.17 -2.73 7.90
CA HIS A 152 6.32 -1.86 7.08
C HIS A 152 5.00 -2.56 6.72
N TYR A 153 3.91 -1.80 6.55
CA TYR A 153 2.62 -2.35 6.10
C TYR A 153 2.65 -2.60 4.59
N ALA A 154 3.33 -3.67 4.19
CA ALA A 154 3.42 -4.08 2.79
C ALA A 154 2.12 -4.81 2.35
N LEU A 155 1.02 -4.04 2.32
CA LEU A 155 -0.29 -4.48 1.85
C LEU A 155 -0.15 -5.27 0.55
N SER A 156 -0.75 -6.45 0.53
CA SER A 156 -0.58 -7.44 -0.56
C SER A 156 -1.92 -7.94 -1.14
N HIS A 157 -3.04 -7.61 -0.49
CA HIS A 157 -4.40 -8.09 -0.83
C HIS A 157 -5.19 -7.18 -1.77
N TRP A 158 -4.47 -6.45 -2.65
CA TRP A 158 -5.03 -5.54 -3.66
C TRP A 158 -6.14 -6.15 -4.52
N ALA A 159 -6.13 -7.48 -4.71
CA ALA A 159 -7.13 -8.21 -5.47
C ALA A 159 -8.57 -7.94 -5.00
N TYR A 160 -8.79 -7.67 -3.71
CA TYR A 160 -10.09 -7.39 -3.10
C TYR A 160 -10.42 -5.90 -2.92
N LEU A 161 -9.44 -5.00 -3.14
CA LEU A 161 -9.64 -3.57 -2.98
C LEU A 161 -10.16 -2.91 -4.25
N ASP A 162 -11.02 -1.91 -4.07
CA ASP A 162 -11.57 -1.02 -5.11
C ASP A 162 -11.01 0.40 -5.03
N GLU A 163 -10.63 0.85 -3.84
CA GLU A 163 -10.17 2.21 -3.56
C GLU A 163 -9.25 2.16 -2.33
N LEU A 164 -8.12 2.86 -2.38
CA LEU A 164 -7.24 3.06 -1.23
C LEU A 164 -7.26 4.55 -0.87
N VAL A 165 -7.47 4.87 0.40
CA VAL A 165 -7.28 6.23 0.92
C VAL A 165 -5.98 6.25 1.74
N PHE A 166 -5.05 7.10 1.33
CA PHE A 166 -3.79 7.30 2.05
C PHE A 166 -4.06 8.15 3.30
N TRP A 167 -4.30 7.47 4.42
CA TRP A 167 -4.85 8.08 5.62
C TRP A 167 -3.76 8.77 6.46
N GLY A 168 -4.03 10.02 6.81
CA GLY A 168 -3.19 10.87 7.65
C GLY A 168 -3.73 12.30 7.66
N GLY A 169 -2.93 13.24 8.14
CA GLY A 169 -3.36 14.61 8.39
C GLY A 169 -3.67 14.83 9.88
N SER A 170 -3.28 16.00 10.39
CA SER A 170 -3.58 16.44 11.76
C SER A 170 -3.49 17.96 11.88
N ALA A 171 -4.12 18.52 12.91
CA ALA A 171 -4.08 19.96 13.18
C ALA A 171 -2.66 20.51 13.45
N GLY A 172 -1.73 19.66 13.91
CA GLY A 172 -0.36 20.04 14.23
C GLY A 172 0.61 19.94 13.05
N GLU A 173 0.34 19.06 12.08
CA GLU A 173 1.20 18.79 10.93
C GLU A 173 0.70 19.49 9.66
N GLY A 174 -0.54 19.17 9.25
CA GLY A 174 -1.18 19.61 8.01
C GLY A 174 -2.47 18.82 7.78
N VAL A 175 -3.44 19.42 7.11
CA VAL A 175 -4.81 18.87 6.94
C VAL A 175 -5.12 18.41 5.50
N VAL A 176 -4.20 18.66 4.57
CA VAL A 176 -4.19 18.08 3.21
C VAL A 176 -2.93 17.24 3.09
N LEU A 177 -3.04 15.98 2.67
CA LEU A 177 -1.94 15.02 2.55
C LEU A 177 -1.99 14.30 1.19
N ALA A 178 -0.92 14.41 0.40
CA ALA A 178 -0.75 13.61 -0.81
C ALA A 178 -0.12 12.24 -0.47
N PRO A 179 -0.49 11.15 -1.18
CA PRO A 179 0.19 9.86 -1.05
C PRO A 179 1.62 9.91 -1.57
N ASN A 180 2.49 9.02 -1.06
CA ASN A 180 3.84 8.85 -1.60
C ASN A 180 3.85 7.91 -2.83
N ALA A 181 4.80 8.13 -3.74
CA ALA A 181 4.94 7.34 -4.98
C ALA A 181 4.95 5.80 -4.77
N PRO A 182 5.64 5.22 -3.77
CA PRO A 182 5.70 3.77 -3.58
C PRO A 182 4.33 3.12 -3.35
N VAL A 183 3.42 3.79 -2.62
CA VAL A 183 2.07 3.27 -2.39
C VAL A 183 1.23 3.37 -3.65
N VAL A 184 1.28 4.51 -4.33
CA VAL A 184 0.56 4.73 -5.60
C VAL A 184 1.04 3.75 -6.67
N ASP A 185 2.36 3.58 -6.85
CA ASP A 185 2.95 2.65 -7.81
C ASP A 185 2.49 1.20 -7.60
N ALA A 186 2.43 0.75 -6.34
CA ALA A 186 2.01 -0.61 -5.99
C ALA A 186 0.50 -0.80 -6.21
N ALA A 187 -0.31 0.16 -5.78
CA ALA A 187 -1.76 0.15 -5.99
C ALA A 187 -2.09 0.18 -7.49
N HIS A 188 -1.46 1.07 -8.26
CA HIS A 188 -1.60 1.20 -9.70
C HIS A 188 -1.19 -0.06 -10.46
N ARG A 189 -0.07 -0.70 -10.09
CA ARG A 189 0.35 -1.99 -10.67
C ARG A 189 -0.74 -3.07 -10.52
N ASN A 190 -1.48 -3.01 -9.41
CA ASN A 190 -2.60 -3.89 -9.09
C ASN A 190 -3.98 -3.30 -9.44
N GLY A 191 -4.04 -2.14 -10.10
CA GLY A 191 -5.27 -1.48 -10.59
C GLY A 191 -6.20 -0.99 -9.49
N VAL A 192 -5.66 -0.54 -8.36
CA VAL A 192 -6.39 0.12 -7.27
C VAL A 192 -6.08 1.62 -7.34
N PRO A 193 -7.07 2.50 -7.50
CA PRO A 193 -6.88 3.94 -7.41
C PRO A 193 -6.57 4.36 -5.95
N VAL A 194 -5.71 5.37 -5.80
CA VAL A 194 -5.29 5.93 -4.52
C VAL A 194 -5.78 7.38 -4.39
N LEU A 195 -6.51 7.65 -3.32
CA LEU A 195 -6.92 9.00 -2.93
C LEU A 195 -5.96 9.57 -1.89
N GLY A 196 -5.57 10.83 -2.06
CA GLY A 196 -5.03 11.65 -0.98
C GLY A 196 -6.12 12.01 0.04
N ASN A 197 -5.74 12.62 1.16
CA ASN A 197 -6.66 12.94 2.25
C ASN A 197 -6.77 14.45 2.49
N VAL A 198 -8.00 14.96 2.57
CA VAL A 198 -8.34 16.29 3.09
C VAL A 198 -9.10 16.06 4.39
N PHE A 199 -8.41 16.12 5.52
CA PHE A 199 -8.96 15.88 6.85
C PHE A 199 -9.00 17.16 7.68
N LEU A 200 -10.18 17.77 7.75
CA LEU A 200 -10.49 18.91 8.60
C LEU A 200 -10.85 18.37 9.99
N PRO A 201 -9.97 18.45 11.01
CA PRO A 201 -10.10 17.64 12.23
C PRO A 201 -11.26 18.10 13.12
N PRO A 202 -11.72 17.26 14.07
CA PRO A 202 -12.58 17.71 15.17
C PRO A 202 -11.95 18.83 15.98
N VAL A 203 -12.76 19.75 16.49
CA VAL A 203 -12.33 20.85 17.38
C VAL A 203 -11.59 20.29 18.62
N ALA A 204 -12.04 19.16 19.15
CA ALA A 204 -11.39 18.45 20.27
C ALA A 204 -9.94 17.97 19.98
N TYR A 205 -9.54 17.90 18.72
CA TYR A 205 -8.19 17.55 18.26
C TYR A 205 -7.49 18.72 17.54
N GLY A 206 -7.87 19.97 17.86
CA GLY A 206 -7.26 21.18 17.31
C GLY A 206 -7.83 21.61 15.96
N GLY A 207 -8.97 21.07 15.53
CA GLY A 207 -9.65 21.48 14.30
C GLY A 207 -10.05 22.95 14.28
N ASP A 208 -9.62 23.68 13.25
CA ASP A 208 -9.92 25.11 13.07
C ASP A 208 -10.79 25.34 11.83
N LEU A 209 -11.96 25.95 12.04
CA LEU A 209 -12.95 26.22 10.99
C LEU A 209 -12.43 27.20 9.93
N ARG A 210 -11.35 27.96 10.21
CA ARG A 210 -10.63 28.77 9.21
C ARG A 210 -10.16 27.89 8.04
N TRP A 211 -9.61 26.70 8.30
CA TRP A 211 -9.16 25.81 7.22
C TRP A 211 -10.31 25.35 6.32
N THR A 212 -11.49 25.10 6.89
CA THR A 212 -12.69 24.78 6.09
C THR A 212 -13.07 25.97 5.21
N ARG A 213 -13.11 27.18 5.77
CA ARG A 213 -13.45 28.42 5.05
C ARG A 213 -12.43 28.78 3.97
N ASP A 214 -11.16 28.47 4.20
CA ASP A 214 -10.07 28.68 3.25
C ASP A 214 -10.16 27.71 2.08
N LEU A 215 -10.34 26.41 2.37
CA LEU A 215 -10.52 25.36 1.37
C LEU A 215 -11.62 25.73 0.35
N VAL A 216 -12.76 26.22 0.85
CA VAL A 216 -13.92 26.60 0.04
C VAL A 216 -13.97 28.10 -0.31
N ARG A 217 -12.85 28.82 -0.18
CA ARG A 217 -12.79 30.27 -0.48
C ARG A 217 -12.97 30.49 -1.99
N ARG A 218 -13.84 31.42 -2.36
CA ARG A 218 -14.00 31.87 -3.75
C ARG A 218 -13.07 33.03 -4.07
N ASP A 219 -12.61 33.08 -5.32
CA ASP A 219 -11.95 34.26 -5.88
C ASP A 219 -12.98 35.35 -6.29
N PRO A 220 -12.55 36.55 -6.72
CA PRO A 220 -13.48 37.61 -7.17
C PRO A 220 -14.31 37.25 -8.41
N LEU A 221 -13.96 36.18 -9.14
CA LEU A 221 -14.72 35.65 -10.28
C LEU A 221 -15.68 34.52 -9.88
N GLY A 222 -15.76 34.19 -8.59
CA GLY A 222 -16.62 33.13 -8.05
C GLY A 222 -16.06 31.71 -8.20
N ARG A 223 -14.84 31.53 -8.68
CA ARG A 223 -14.17 30.23 -8.83
C ARG A 223 -13.61 29.75 -7.49
N PHE A 224 -13.23 28.47 -7.41
CA PHE A 224 -12.60 27.86 -6.23
C PHE A 224 -11.13 27.50 -6.52
N PRO A 225 -10.16 28.39 -6.24
CA PRO A 225 -8.76 28.16 -6.64
C PRO A 225 -8.15 26.89 -6.03
N LEU A 226 -8.54 26.53 -4.80
CA LEU A 226 -8.04 25.32 -4.15
C LEU A 226 -8.65 24.03 -4.72
N ALA A 227 -9.79 24.10 -5.41
CA ALA A 227 -10.31 22.95 -6.15
C ALA A 227 -9.40 22.65 -7.36
N GLU A 228 -9.04 23.68 -8.13
CA GLU A 228 -8.07 23.58 -9.25
C GLU A 228 -6.69 23.10 -8.74
N ARG A 229 -6.23 23.64 -7.60
CA ARG A 229 -4.94 23.28 -6.99
C ARG A 229 -4.87 21.82 -6.52
N LEU A 230 -5.95 21.28 -5.94
CA LEU A 230 -6.03 19.87 -5.56
C LEU A 230 -5.98 18.93 -6.77
N VAL A 231 -6.54 19.33 -7.92
CA VAL A 231 -6.43 18.60 -9.19
C VAL A 231 -5.00 18.66 -9.73
N GLU A 232 -4.36 19.82 -9.66
CA GLU A 232 -2.97 20.01 -10.09
C GLU A 232 -1.99 19.13 -9.28
N VAL A 233 -2.12 19.11 -7.94
CA VAL A 233 -1.35 18.21 -7.07
C VAL A 233 -1.55 16.75 -7.45
N ALA A 234 -2.81 16.30 -7.57
CA ALA A 234 -3.12 14.92 -7.94
C ALA A 234 -2.50 14.51 -9.27
N ARG A 235 -2.50 15.41 -10.27
CA ARG A 235 -1.89 15.18 -11.58
C ARG A 235 -0.36 15.20 -11.58
N ALA A 236 0.26 16.11 -10.81
CA ALA A 236 1.73 16.23 -10.74
C ALA A 236 2.36 15.07 -9.94
N TYR A 237 1.65 14.58 -8.93
CA TYR A 237 2.05 13.41 -8.13
C TYR A 237 1.60 12.08 -8.76
N GLY A 238 0.57 12.09 -9.61
CA GLY A 238 0.08 10.92 -10.33
C GLY A 238 -0.84 9.99 -9.54
N PHE A 239 -1.74 10.54 -8.71
CA PHE A 239 -2.76 9.79 -7.96
C PHE A 239 -4.20 10.22 -8.30
N ASP A 240 -5.20 9.46 -7.87
CA ASP A 240 -6.55 9.44 -8.46
C ASP A 240 -7.60 10.32 -7.77
N GLY A 241 -7.20 11.30 -6.96
CA GLY A 241 -8.12 12.26 -6.34
C GLY A 241 -8.12 12.23 -4.81
N TRP A 242 -9.26 12.53 -4.18
CA TRP A 242 -9.30 12.97 -2.78
C TRP A 242 -10.44 12.36 -1.95
N PHE A 243 -10.09 11.87 -0.77
CA PHE A 243 -11.02 11.65 0.32
C PHE A 243 -11.18 12.97 1.09
N VAL A 244 -12.43 13.41 1.28
CA VAL A 244 -12.73 14.68 1.95
C VAL A 244 -13.51 14.39 3.23
N ASN A 245 -12.86 14.65 4.37
CA ASN A 245 -13.42 14.46 5.69
C ASN A 245 -13.53 15.79 6.45
N ALA A 246 -14.77 16.26 6.61
CA ALA A 246 -15.10 17.53 7.25
C ALA A 246 -15.64 17.33 8.68
N GLU A 247 -14.76 17.10 9.67
CA GLU A 247 -15.14 16.91 11.08
C GLU A 247 -15.00 18.18 11.94
N THR A 248 -14.63 19.33 11.36
CA THR A 248 -14.57 20.60 12.10
C THR A 248 -15.96 21.25 12.27
N ASP A 249 -16.49 21.21 13.49
CA ASP A 249 -17.80 21.81 13.80
C ASP A 249 -17.77 23.35 13.92
N GLY A 250 -18.95 23.97 13.95
CA GLY A 250 -19.15 25.42 14.08
C GLY A 250 -19.50 26.13 12.77
N GLY A 251 -19.70 25.37 11.69
CA GLY A 251 -20.20 25.90 10.42
C GLY A 251 -21.70 26.22 10.43
N ASP A 252 -22.16 26.78 9.31
CA ASP A 252 -23.56 27.14 9.03
C ASP A 252 -23.98 26.62 7.63
N SER A 253 -25.28 26.74 7.30
CA SER A 253 -25.81 26.27 6.03
C SER A 253 -25.23 26.99 4.80
N ALA A 254 -24.71 28.21 4.99
CA ALA A 254 -23.99 28.95 3.95
C ALA A 254 -22.61 28.34 3.68
N LEU A 255 -21.89 27.90 4.72
CA LEU A 255 -20.66 27.14 4.59
C LEU A 255 -20.93 25.76 3.98
N ALA A 256 -21.96 25.04 4.43
CA ALA A 256 -22.36 23.75 3.83
C ALA A 256 -22.65 23.87 2.33
N THR A 257 -23.40 24.91 1.93
CA THR A 257 -23.67 25.21 0.52
C THR A 257 -22.38 25.46 -0.25
N ARG A 258 -21.47 26.28 0.29
CA ARG A 258 -20.18 26.58 -0.33
C ARG A 258 -19.27 25.36 -0.42
N THR A 259 -19.33 24.44 0.53
CA THR A 259 -18.62 23.14 0.46
C THR A 259 -19.15 22.28 -0.68
N ARG A 260 -20.47 22.21 -0.91
CA ARG A 260 -21.02 21.50 -2.09
C ARG A 260 -20.60 22.15 -3.41
N GLU A 261 -20.67 23.47 -3.50
CA GLU A 261 -20.19 24.22 -4.68
C GLU A 261 -18.69 23.96 -4.95
N PHE A 262 -17.87 23.88 -3.89
CA PHE A 262 -16.46 23.50 -3.98
C PHE A 262 -16.27 22.05 -4.45
N LEU A 263 -17.05 21.08 -3.95
CA LEU A 263 -16.98 19.68 -4.39
C LEU A 263 -17.37 19.54 -5.87
N HIS A 264 -18.39 20.26 -6.33
CA HIS A 264 -18.73 20.35 -7.76
C HIS A 264 -17.58 20.92 -8.59
N ALA A 265 -16.92 21.99 -8.12
CA ALA A 265 -15.76 22.57 -8.82
C ALA A 265 -14.56 21.59 -8.87
N LEU A 266 -14.26 20.92 -7.75
CA LEU A 266 -13.20 19.91 -7.66
C LEU A 266 -13.50 18.73 -8.59
N ARG A 267 -14.75 18.28 -8.66
CA ARG A 267 -15.18 17.21 -9.55
C ARG A 267 -15.13 17.65 -11.02
N ALA A 268 -15.60 18.85 -11.35
CA ALA A 268 -15.59 19.37 -12.71
C ALA A 268 -14.16 19.52 -13.26
N ALA A 269 -13.22 20.00 -12.44
CA ALA A 269 -11.82 20.09 -12.80
C ALA A 269 -11.11 18.71 -12.84
N GLY A 270 -11.49 17.78 -11.96
CA GLY A 270 -10.83 16.48 -11.82
C GLY A 270 -11.32 15.39 -12.78
N ALA A 271 -12.59 15.38 -13.14
CA ALA A 271 -13.21 14.32 -13.96
C ALA A 271 -12.59 14.14 -15.37
N PRO A 272 -12.15 15.19 -16.10
CA PRO A 272 -11.41 15.03 -17.36
C PRO A 272 -10.07 14.28 -17.23
N HIS A 273 -9.56 14.16 -16.00
CA HIS A 273 -8.33 13.46 -15.66
C HIS A 273 -8.59 12.13 -14.92
N GLY A 274 -9.85 11.70 -14.80
CA GLY A 274 -10.24 10.48 -14.10
C GLY A 274 -10.21 10.57 -12.57
N LEU A 275 -9.99 11.76 -12.01
CA LEU A 275 -9.92 11.95 -10.56
C LEU A 275 -11.28 11.75 -9.89
N ARG A 276 -11.25 11.22 -8.68
CA ARG A 276 -12.40 10.78 -7.88
C ARG A 276 -12.52 11.57 -6.58
N ILE A 277 -13.74 11.67 -6.05
CA ILE A 277 -13.99 12.25 -4.72
C ILE A 277 -14.78 11.26 -3.86
N THR A 278 -14.27 10.91 -2.68
CA THR A 278 -15.05 10.22 -1.65
C THR A 278 -15.31 11.17 -0.48
N TRP A 279 -16.59 11.45 -0.19
CA TRP A 279 -17.01 12.31 0.92
C TRP A 279 -17.26 11.48 2.18
N TYR A 280 -16.85 11.95 3.36
CA TYR A 280 -17.18 11.32 4.64
C TYR A 280 -18.44 11.93 5.26
N ASP A 281 -19.32 11.07 5.78
CA ASP A 281 -20.53 11.43 6.52
C ASP A 281 -20.18 12.14 7.85
N ALA A 282 -19.92 13.45 7.84
CA ALA A 282 -19.65 14.26 9.04
C ALA A 282 -20.33 15.64 9.02
N MET A 283 -19.83 16.61 8.24
CA MET A 283 -20.52 17.87 7.99
C MET A 283 -21.84 17.59 7.25
N ASN A 284 -22.94 18.16 7.76
CA ASN A 284 -24.26 18.02 7.15
C ASN A 284 -24.76 19.35 6.55
N SER A 285 -25.96 19.35 5.96
CA SER A 285 -26.55 20.49 5.25
C SER A 285 -26.80 21.73 6.12
N THR A 286 -26.76 21.60 7.45
CA THR A 286 -26.79 22.73 8.39
C THR A 286 -25.42 23.39 8.61
N GLY A 287 -24.34 22.80 8.09
CA GLY A 287 -22.94 23.21 8.32
C GLY A 287 -22.35 22.72 9.64
N ARG A 288 -23.15 22.11 10.50
CA ARG A 288 -22.69 21.45 11.73
C ARG A 288 -22.19 20.05 11.42
N VAL A 289 -21.28 19.59 12.27
CA VAL A 289 -20.85 18.18 12.27
C VAL A 289 -21.89 17.36 13.01
N GLY A 290 -22.42 16.38 12.31
CA GLY A 290 -23.38 15.43 12.83
C GLY A 290 -23.43 14.27 11.85
N TRP A 291 -22.56 13.29 12.06
CA TRP A 291 -22.53 12.08 11.28
C TRP A 291 -23.83 11.28 11.45
N GLN A 292 -24.36 10.75 10.34
CA GLN A 292 -25.69 10.15 10.28
C GLN A 292 -25.70 8.63 10.47
N GLY A 293 -24.60 7.93 10.13
CA GLY A 293 -24.63 6.46 9.98
C GLY A 293 -25.57 6.03 8.85
N ALA A 294 -25.79 6.92 7.87
CA ALA A 294 -26.73 6.76 6.77
C ALA A 294 -26.40 7.74 5.62
N LEU A 295 -26.88 7.44 4.41
CA LEU A 295 -27.24 8.46 3.42
C LEU A 295 -28.67 8.92 3.74
N ASN A 296 -28.89 10.21 3.98
CA ASN A 296 -30.23 10.75 4.27
C ASN A 296 -30.35 12.26 3.89
N ALA A 297 -31.50 12.87 4.19
CA ALA A 297 -31.78 14.28 3.85
C ALA A 297 -30.77 15.31 4.41
N LEU A 298 -30.00 14.97 5.45
CA LEU A 298 -28.99 15.86 6.02
C LEU A 298 -27.64 15.81 5.28
N ASN A 299 -27.32 14.74 4.55
CA ASN A 299 -26.03 14.60 3.85
C ASN A 299 -26.13 14.24 2.36
N GLN A 300 -27.31 13.92 1.82
CA GLN A 300 -27.48 13.49 0.43
C GLN A 300 -26.92 14.49 -0.59
N GLU A 301 -27.05 15.80 -0.34
CA GLU A 301 -26.58 16.85 -1.25
C GLU A 301 -25.04 16.95 -1.34
N PHE A 302 -24.28 16.22 -0.52
CA PHE A 302 -22.83 16.06 -0.70
C PHE A 302 -22.46 14.83 -1.56
N PHE A 303 -23.46 13.98 -1.88
CA PHE A 303 -23.32 12.79 -2.72
C PHE A 303 -23.94 13.02 -4.11
N GLU A 304 -25.19 13.47 -4.15
CA GLU A 304 -25.99 13.83 -5.33
C GLU A 304 -26.90 15.01 -4.97
N ASP A 305 -26.87 16.10 -5.74
CA ASP A 305 -27.82 17.21 -5.59
C ASP A 305 -28.59 17.46 -6.91
N ARG A 306 -29.44 18.50 -6.93
CA ARG A 306 -30.27 18.85 -8.11
C ARG A 306 -29.46 19.20 -9.38
N SER A 307 -28.17 19.47 -9.23
CA SER A 307 -27.19 19.76 -10.29
C SER A 307 -26.46 18.49 -10.76
N GLY A 308 -26.72 17.36 -10.08
CA GLY A 308 -26.17 16.05 -10.34
C GLY A 308 -25.13 15.62 -9.30
N LYS A 309 -24.28 14.68 -9.72
CA LYS A 309 -23.25 14.02 -8.92
C LYS A 309 -22.22 14.98 -8.33
N VAL A 310 -22.21 15.06 -7.00
CA VAL A 310 -21.31 15.91 -6.19
C VAL A 310 -20.03 15.15 -5.82
N ALA A 311 -20.16 13.91 -5.35
CA ALA A 311 -19.05 13.02 -5.00
C ALA A 311 -19.19 11.64 -5.66
N ASP A 312 -18.07 10.96 -5.90
CA ASP A 312 -18.04 9.60 -6.45
C ASP A 312 -18.54 8.54 -5.50
N SER A 313 -18.25 8.69 -4.22
CA SER A 313 -18.70 7.77 -3.19
C SER A 313 -18.99 8.50 -1.88
N LEU A 314 -19.85 7.93 -1.04
CA LEU A 314 -20.05 8.36 0.35
C LEU A 314 -19.46 7.30 1.29
N PHE A 315 -18.59 7.70 2.21
CA PHE A 315 -18.13 6.87 3.32
C PHE A 315 -19.02 7.15 4.54
N VAL A 316 -19.85 6.17 4.90
CA VAL A 316 -20.92 6.26 5.90
C VAL A 316 -20.37 5.95 7.29
N ASP A 317 -20.58 6.85 8.26
CA ASP A 317 -20.03 6.76 9.61
C ASP A 317 -20.40 5.46 10.35
N PHE A 318 -19.54 5.05 11.28
CA PHE A 318 -19.60 3.82 12.06
C PHE A 318 -20.91 3.56 12.84
N ARG A 319 -21.79 4.56 13.00
CA ARG A 319 -23.09 4.45 13.69
C ARG A 319 -24.24 3.89 12.85
N TRP A 320 -23.94 3.29 11.71
CA TRP A 320 -24.96 2.64 10.89
C TRP A 320 -25.65 1.47 11.59
N THR A 321 -26.81 1.08 11.06
CA THR A 321 -27.61 -0.10 11.48
C THR A 321 -28.11 -0.82 10.23
N ALA A 322 -28.54 -2.08 10.35
CA ALA A 322 -29.17 -2.81 9.24
C ALA A 322 -30.31 -2.02 8.56
N ARG A 323 -31.13 -1.31 9.37
CA ARG A 323 -32.20 -0.44 8.86
C ARG A 323 -31.63 0.78 8.12
N SER A 324 -30.69 1.51 8.71
CA SER A 324 -30.18 2.74 8.08
C SER A 324 -29.38 2.45 6.81
N LEU A 325 -28.64 1.33 6.72
CA LEU A 325 -27.97 0.93 5.47
C LEU A 325 -28.96 0.53 4.38
N ALA A 326 -30.04 -0.18 4.71
CA ALA A 326 -31.09 -0.51 3.75
C ALA A 326 -31.83 0.74 3.23
N GLU A 327 -32.13 1.69 4.12
CA GLU A 327 -32.71 2.99 3.76
C GLU A 327 -31.76 3.82 2.89
N SER A 328 -30.45 3.78 3.20
CA SER A 328 -29.39 4.44 2.43
C SER A 328 -29.26 3.88 1.02
N ALA A 329 -29.25 2.55 0.88
CA ALA A 329 -29.20 1.86 -0.41
C ALA A 329 -30.42 2.24 -1.29
N ALA A 330 -31.61 2.20 -0.70
CA ALA A 330 -32.84 2.58 -1.39
C ALA A 330 -32.88 4.08 -1.74
N LEU A 331 -32.27 4.96 -0.93
CA LEU A 331 -32.15 6.39 -1.25
C LEU A 331 -31.14 6.64 -2.38
N ALA A 332 -29.98 5.98 -2.39
CA ALA A 332 -29.03 6.07 -3.50
C ALA A 332 -29.70 5.70 -4.83
N GLU A 333 -30.51 4.63 -4.85
CA GLU A 333 -31.24 4.19 -6.05
C GLU A 333 -32.31 5.19 -6.48
N ARG A 334 -33.04 5.83 -5.54
CA ARG A 334 -33.96 6.94 -5.86
C ARG A 334 -33.25 8.19 -6.40
N LEU A 335 -31.99 8.38 -6.03
CA LEU A 335 -31.11 9.44 -6.56
C LEU A 335 -30.44 9.04 -7.88
N GLY A 336 -30.75 7.88 -8.46
CA GLY A 336 -30.13 7.40 -9.70
C GLY A 336 -28.68 6.91 -9.54
N ARG A 337 -28.25 6.65 -8.30
CA ARG A 337 -26.88 6.28 -7.91
C ARG A 337 -26.81 4.84 -7.42
N SER A 338 -25.62 4.25 -7.47
CA SER A 338 -25.46 2.86 -7.03
C SER A 338 -25.40 2.76 -5.51
N ARG A 339 -26.16 1.84 -4.91
CA ARG A 339 -25.99 1.43 -3.50
C ARG A 339 -24.55 1.02 -3.16
N HIS A 340 -23.75 0.60 -4.14
CA HIS A 340 -22.35 0.23 -3.97
C HIS A 340 -21.36 1.41 -4.10
N GLU A 341 -21.84 2.64 -4.33
CA GLU A 341 -21.10 3.91 -4.09
C GLU A 341 -21.19 4.38 -2.62
N LEU A 342 -21.83 3.60 -1.73
CA LEU A 342 -21.83 3.83 -0.29
C LEU A 342 -20.88 2.84 0.40
N TRP A 343 -19.92 3.33 1.20
CA TRP A 343 -19.01 2.51 2.01
C TRP A 343 -19.48 2.51 3.47
N ALA A 344 -20.00 1.40 3.98
CA ALA A 344 -20.29 1.26 5.42
C ALA A 344 -18.99 1.11 6.21
N ALA A 345 -18.70 2.04 7.11
CA ALA A 345 -17.46 2.07 7.88
C ALA A 345 -17.37 0.95 8.92
N VAL A 346 -16.27 0.21 8.92
CA VAL A 346 -15.89 -0.77 9.95
C VAL A 346 -14.57 -0.33 10.56
N ASP A 347 -14.57 -0.06 11.87
CA ASP A 347 -13.37 0.32 12.62
C ASP A 347 -12.53 -0.93 12.95
N THR A 348 -11.36 -1.04 12.33
CA THR A 348 -10.40 -2.12 12.60
C THR A 348 -9.19 -1.64 13.42
N GLU A 349 -9.07 -0.35 13.74
CA GLU A 349 -7.88 0.27 14.35
C GLU A 349 -7.52 -0.34 15.71
N SER A 350 -8.53 -0.74 16.49
CA SER A 350 -8.33 -1.23 17.86
C SER A 350 -8.43 -2.75 18.02
N ARG A 351 -9.25 -3.43 17.21
CA ARG A 351 -9.56 -4.86 17.38
C ARG A 351 -9.44 -5.71 16.12
N GLY A 352 -9.21 -5.13 14.94
CA GLY A 352 -9.03 -5.91 13.71
C GLY A 352 -10.18 -6.87 13.41
N TRP A 353 -9.85 -8.16 13.25
CA TRP A 353 -10.83 -9.23 13.05
C TRP A 353 -11.67 -9.56 14.31
N ASP A 354 -11.36 -8.97 15.46
CA ASP A 354 -12.18 -9.07 16.68
C ASP A 354 -13.13 -7.87 16.85
N THR A 355 -13.22 -6.98 15.85
CA THR A 355 -14.27 -5.94 15.81
C THR A 355 -15.64 -6.59 15.61
N PRO A 356 -16.63 -6.33 16.49
CA PRO A 356 -17.99 -6.82 16.31
C PRO A 356 -18.68 -6.04 15.18
N VAL A 357 -19.18 -6.75 14.17
CA VAL A 357 -19.88 -6.18 13.00
C VAL A 357 -21.12 -7.00 12.71
N ASP A 358 -22.25 -6.34 12.49
CA ASP A 358 -23.43 -6.95 11.86
C ASP A 358 -23.15 -7.05 10.35
N TRP A 359 -22.58 -8.18 9.91
CA TRP A 359 -22.20 -8.35 8.51
C TRP A 359 -23.39 -8.51 7.56
N ASP A 360 -24.55 -8.97 8.02
CA ASP A 360 -25.73 -9.15 7.18
C ASP A 360 -26.49 -7.83 6.92
N ALA A 361 -26.14 -6.77 7.66
CA ALA A 361 -26.44 -5.38 7.33
C ALA A 361 -25.68 -4.84 6.11
N ILE A 362 -24.49 -5.38 5.80
CA ILE A 362 -23.62 -4.89 4.70
C ILE A 362 -23.56 -5.90 3.54
N LEU A 363 -23.10 -7.12 3.83
CA LEU A 363 -22.70 -8.17 2.89
C LEU A 363 -23.40 -9.52 3.21
N PRO A 364 -24.74 -9.58 3.28
CA PRO A 364 -25.48 -10.82 3.56
C PRO A 364 -25.17 -11.92 2.53
N ARG A 365 -25.06 -13.17 2.99
CA ARG A 365 -24.60 -14.30 2.16
C ARG A 365 -25.69 -14.85 1.23
N ASP A 366 -26.95 -14.77 1.65
CA ASP A 366 -28.13 -15.37 1.05
C ASP A 366 -28.82 -14.49 -0.02
N ARG A 367 -28.55 -13.17 0.00
CA ARG A 367 -29.17 -12.17 -0.87
C ARG A 367 -28.14 -11.21 -1.48
N ASP A 368 -28.61 -10.12 -2.07
CA ASP A 368 -27.74 -9.10 -2.63
C ASP A 368 -27.13 -8.21 -1.54
N HIS A 369 -25.88 -7.79 -1.75
CA HIS A 369 -25.19 -6.91 -0.81
C HIS A 369 -25.96 -5.59 -0.67
N VAL A 370 -26.04 -5.06 0.55
CA VAL A 370 -26.82 -3.85 0.86
C VAL A 370 -26.07 -2.61 0.41
N VAL A 371 -24.79 -2.51 0.76
CA VAL A 371 -23.87 -1.42 0.37
C VAL A 371 -22.45 -1.99 0.18
N SER A 372 -21.45 -1.14 -0.04
CA SER A 372 -20.02 -1.53 -0.06
C SER A 372 -19.38 -1.42 1.33
N LEU A 373 -18.18 -1.97 1.49
CA LEU A 373 -17.43 -2.00 2.75
C LEU A 373 -16.36 -0.90 2.79
N GLY A 374 -16.29 -0.14 3.87
CA GLY A 374 -15.22 0.81 4.18
C GLY A 374 -14.38 0.34 5.37
N LEU A 375 -13.15 -0.11 5.14
CA LEU A 375 -12.24 -0.55 6.22
C LEU A 375 -11.42 0.62 6.74
N TYR A 376 -11.62 1.00 8.00
CA TYR A 376 -10.81 2.01 8.67
C TYR A 376 -9.64 1.34 9.42
N ARG A 377 -8.41 1.66 8.99
CA ARG A 377 -7.12 1.26 9.58
C ARG A 377 -6.78 -0.24 9.56
N PRO A 378 -6.92 -0.96 8.43
CA PRO A 378 -6.57 -2.38 8.34
C PRO A 378 -5.08 -2.64 8.54
N GLU A 379 -4.19 -1.63 8.54
CA GLU A 379 -2.79 -1.82 8.95
C GLU A 379 -2.62 -2.23 10.43
N TRP A 380 -3.72 -2.29 11.19
CA TRP A 380 -3.82 -3.07 12.43
C TRP A 380 -3.19 -4.46 12.31
N THR A 381 -3.31 -5.15 11.16
CA THR A 381 -2.74 -6.51 10.96
C THR A 381 -1.23 -6.56 11.17
N ARG A 382 -0.53 -5.46 10.92
CA ARG A 382 0.85 -5.22 11.37
C ARG A 382 0.88 -4.65 12.78
N ASN A 383 0.14 -3.57 13.02
CA ASN A 383 0.35 -2.71 14.19
C ASN A 383 0.08 -3.39 15.55
N HIS A 384 -0.79 -4.40 15.63
CA HIS A 384 -1.06 -5.15 16.85
C HIS A 384 0.01 -6.19 17.22
N LEU A 385 0.91 -6.55 16.30
CA LEU A 385 1.86 -7.64 16.49
C LEU A 385 3.05 -7.20 17.35
N THR A 386 3.42 -8.04 18.32
CA THR A 386 4.72 -7.97 19.03
C THR A 386 5.88 -8.43 18.13
N ASP A 387 5.68 -9.49 17.35
CA ASP A 387 6.61 -9.91 16.31
C ASP A 387 6.43 -9.02 15.06
N ARG A 388 7.39 -8.13 14.84
CA ARG A 388 7.40 -7.15 13.73
C ARG A 388 8.04 -7.70 12.45
N SER A 389 8.30 -9.01 12.37
CA SER A 389 8.88 -9.62 11.17
C SER A 389 7.88 -9.58 10.00
N PRO A 390 8.38 -9.42 8.76
CA PRO A 390 7.56 -9.54 7.54
C PRO A 390 6.69 -10.80 7.49
N GLY A 391 7.23 -11.94 7.93
CA GLY A 391 6.51 -13.21 7.95
C GLY A 391 5.34 -13.23 8.95
N ALA A 392 5.48 -12.61 10.12
CA ALA A 392 4.38 -12.50 11.08
C ALA A 392 3.28 -11.55 10.57
N PHE A 393 3.68 -10.39 10.03
CA PHE A 393 2.76 -9.47 9.37
C PHE A 393 1.95 -10.16 8.26
N HIS A 394 2.60 -10.81 7.28
CA HIS A 394 1.88 -11.41 6.16
C HIS A 394 0.95 -12.55 6.59
N ARG A 395 1.27 -13.32 7.63
CA ARG A 395 0.34 -14.32 8.19
C ARG A 395 -0.91 -13.68 8.82
N ALA A 396 -0.75 -12.55 9.53
CA ALA A 396 -1.88 -11.80 10.05
C ALA A 396 -2.72 -11.18 8.93
N ASP A 397 -2.08 -10.55 7.94
CA ASP A 397 -2.78 -9.97 6.79
C ASP A 397 -3.54 -11.05 5.99
N ASP A 398 -2.92 -12.21 5.72
CA ASP A 398 -3.59 -13.35 5.08
C ASP A 398 -4.82 -13.83 5.88
N ARG A 399 -4.77 -13.90 7.23
CA ARG A 399 -5.95 -14.22 8.05
C ARG A 399 -7.04 -13.15 7.94
N PHE A 400 -6.68 -11.87 7.96
CA PHE A 400 -7.64 -10.75 7.89
C PHE A 400 -8.40 -10.73 6.55
N TRP A 401 -7.68 -10.89 5.43
CA TRP A 401 -8.24 -10.79 4.08
C TRP A 401 -8.86 -12.10 3.56
N THR A 402 -8.24 -13.26 3.83
CA THR A 402 -8.72 -14.57 3.38
C THR A 402 -9.63 -15.28 4.39
N GLY A 403 -9.38 -15.13 5.68
CA GLY A 403 -10.03 -15.89 6.76
C GLY A 403 -9.18 -17.05 7.28
N GLU A 404 -9.68 -17.76 8.29
CA GLU A 404 -8.88 -18.71 9.10
C GLU A 404 -8.39 -19.96 8.35
N SER A 405 -9.05 -20.35 7.25
CA SER A 405 -8.58 -21.46 6.41
C SER A 405 -7.29 -21.15 5.67
N LEU A 406 -6.95 -19.85 5.51
CA LEU A 406 -5.91 -19.37 4.60
C LEU A 406 -6.08 -19.99 3.19
N ASP A 407 -7.33 -20.20 2.76
CA ASP A 407 -7.70 -20.71 1.43
C ASP A 407 -9.03 -20.07 1.00
N PRO A 408 -9.03 -19.14 0.02
CA PRO A 408 -10.26 -18.51 -0.42
C PRO A 408 -11.11 -19.43 -1.31
N ALA A 409 -10.62 -20.59 -1.76
CA ALA A 409 -11.46 -21.60 -2.42
C ALA A 409 -12.13 -22.55 -1.43
N ARG A 410 -11.55 -22.70 -0.23
CA ARG A 410 -12.09 -23.50 0.88
C ARG A 410 -12.23 -22.61 2.13
N PRO A 411 -13.15 -21.63 2.15
CA PRO A 411 -13.33 -20.76 3.30
C PRO A 411 -13.71 -21.58 4.55
N ALA A 412 -13.14 -21.22 5.70
CA ALA A 412 -13.59 -21.73 6.99
C ALA A 412 -15.03 -21.26 7.28
N PRO A 413 -15.78 -21.96 8.17
CA PRO A 413 -16.98 -21.41 8.79
C PRO A 413 -16.71 -20.03 9.42
N GLU A 414 -17.75 -19.21 9.58
CA GLU A 414 -17.61 -17.90 10.21
C GLU A 414 -17.12 -18.09 11.67
N PRO A 415 -16.02 -17.43 12.09
CA PRO A 415 -15.39 -17.69 13.38
C PRO A 415 -16.24 -17.13 14.53
N PRO A 416 -15.99 -17.53 15.80
CA PRO A 416 -16.70 -16.99 16.96
C PRO A 416 -16.59 -15.48 17.16
N SER A 417 -15.59 -14.81 16.56
CA SER A 417 -15.50 -13.34 16.53
C SER A 417 -16.50 -12.68 15.57
N GLY A 418 -17.12 -13.47 14.70
CA GLY A 418 -18.01 -13.01 13.63
C GLY A 418 -17.28 -12.43 12.42
N TRP A 419 -15.95 -12.52 12.28
CA TRP A 419 -15.24 -11.87 11.18
C TRP A 419 -15.56 -12.45 9.80
N ARG A 420 -16.12 -11.64 8.92
CA ARG A 420 -16.35 -11.98 7.51
C ARG A 420 -15.21 -11.47 6.64
N ALA A 421 -14.18 -12.31 6.49
CA ALA A 421 -13.01 -11.96 5.68
C ALA A 421 -13.38 -11.60 4.22
N PRO A 422 -12.85 -10.50 3.65
CA PRO A 422 -13.11 -10.00 2.30
C PRO A 422 -13.20 -11.06 1.19
N ALA A 423 -12.26 -12.01 1.12
CA ALA A 423 -12.23 -13.05 0.08
C ALA A 423 -13.42 -14.02 0.13
N THR A 424 -14.18 -14.03 1.23
CA THR A 424 -15.40 -14.84 1.38
C THR A 424 -16.66 -14.11 0.91
N ALA A 425 -16.58 -12.82 0.57
CA ALA A 425 -17.73 -11.97 0.23
C ALA A 425 -17.57 -11.23 -1.11
N VAL A 426 -16.39 -10.69 -1.42
CA VAL A 426 -16.13 -9.97 -2.68
C VAL A 426 -15.19 -10.80 -3.56
N ALA A 427 -15.51 -10.89 -4.86
CA ALA A 427 -14.68 -11.62 -5.81
C ALA A 427 -13.31 -10.93 -6.01
N ASP A 428 -12.26 -11.75 -6.12
CA ASP A 428 -10.91 -11.28 -6.45
C ASP A 428 -10.84 -10.69 -7.86
N ARG A 429 -9.81 -9.87 -8.09
CA ARG A 429 -9.49 -9.29 -9.40
C ARG A 429 -8.01 -9.41 -9.71
N SER A 430 -7.67 -9.33 -10.99
CA SER A 430 -6.29 -9.40 -11.48
C SER A 430 -6.02 -8.33 -12.55
N THR A 431 -4.75 -7.93 -12.65
CA THR A 431 -4.19 -7.08 -13.73
C THR A 431 -3.30 -7.87 -14.70
N VAL A 432 -3.16 -9.19 -14.52
CA VAL A 432 -2.26 -10.04 -15.33
C VAL A 432 -2.92 -10.40 -16.67
N ALA A 433 -2.95 -9.43 -17.58
CA ALA A 433 -3.69 -9.49 -18.86
C ALA A 433 -2.81 -9.35 -20.12
N ALA A 434 -1.48 -9.22 -19.99
CA ALA A 434 -0.57 -9.12 -21.12
C ALA A 434 0.79 -9.78 -20.83
N LEU A 435 1.49 -10.19 -21.91
CA LEU A 435 2.89 -10.59 -21.86
C LEU A 435 3.80 -9.37 -22.14
N PRO A 436 5.01 -9.30 -21.56
CA PRO A 436 5.54 -10.20 -20.53
C PRO A 436 4.86 -10.04 -19.16
N PHE A 437 5.00 -11.07 -18.33
CA PHE A 437 4.58 -11.08 -16.93
C PHE A 437 5.70 -11.67 -16.07
N GLY A 438 5.88 -11.15 -14.85
CA GLY A 438 6.81 -11.69 -13.87
C GLY A 438 6.32 -11.50 -12.44
N CYS A 439 6.65 -12.46 -11.59
CA CYS A 439 6.50 -12.41 -10.15
C CYS A 439 7.70 -13.14 -9.52
N SER A 440 8.56 -12.43 -8.78
CA SER A 440 9.60 -13.00 -7.92
C SER A 440 9.13 -13.07 -6.46
N PHE A 441 7.82 -12.91 -6.23
CA PHE A 441 7.17 -12.85 -4.92
C PHE A 441 7.70 -11.71 -4.03
N ASN A 442 8.30 -10.68 -4.63
CA ASN A 442 8.78 -9.53 -3.89
C ASN A 442 7.60 -8.74 -3.31
N THR A 443 7.51 -8.70 -1.99
CA THR A 443 6.42 -8.04 -1.26
C THR A 443 6.59 -6.52 -1.14
N GLY A 444 7.69 -5.94 -1.61
CA GLY A 444 8.00 -4.51 -1.45
C GLY A 444 8.68 -4.17 -0.13
N HIS A 445 9.03 -5.19 0.67
CA HIS A 445 9.98 -5.09 1.77
C HIS A 445 10.79 -6.39 1.92
N GLY A 446 11.85 -6.36 2.72
CA GLY A 446 12.64 -7.55 3.01
C GLY A 446 13.70 -7.33 4.08
N LEU A 447 14.15 -8.42 4.71
CA LEU A 447 15.26 -8.41 5.67
C LEU A 447 16.62 -8.22 4.98
N ARG A 448 16.68 -8.54 3.68
CA ARG A 448 17.85 -8.44 2.79
C ARG A 448 17.35 -8.15 1.36
N TRP A 449 18.27 -7.82 0.46
CA TRP A 449 18.02 -7.78 -0.98
C TRP A 449 18.83 -8.85 -1.70
N TYR A 450 18.14 -9.68 -2.49
CA TYR A 450 18.69 -10.80 -3.23
C TYR A 450 18.70 -10.51 -4.74
N GLU A 451 19.73 -11.00 -5.44
CA GLU A 451 19.83 -11.01 -6.90
C GLU A 451 20.42 -12.32 -7.38
N GLY A 452 19.68 -13.06 -8.23
CA GLY A 452 20.13 -14.36 -8.70
C GLY A 452 20.25 -15.42 -7.58
N GLY A 453 19.60 -15.20 -6.44
CA GLY A 453 19.78 -16.00 -5.22
C GLY A 453 20.92 -15.56 -4.30
N ALA A 454 21.75 -14.58 -4.70
CA ALA A 454 22.82 -14.05 -3.87
C ALA A 454 22.38 -12.79 -3.12
N VAL A 455 22.72 -12.69 -1.82
CA VAL A 455 22.51 -11.47 -1.04
C VAL A 455 23.45 -10.38 -1.55
N THR A 456 22.89 -9.27 -2.05
CA THR A 456 23.66 -8.08 -2.46
C THR A 456 23.40 -6.87 -1.55
N SER A 457 22.47 -6.96 -0.61
CA SER A 457 22.42 -6.11 0.58
C SER A 457 21.86 -6.89 1.77
N ASP A 458 22.53 -6.78 2.91
CA ASP A 458 22.13 -7.32 4.21
C ASP A 458 21.28 -6.35 5.04
N THR A 459 21.03 -5.15 4.53
CA THR A 459 20.24 -4.11 5.19
C THR A 459 18.74 -4.35 4.99
N PRO A 460 17.92 -4.37 6.05
CA PRO A 460 16.46 -4.41 5.94
C PRO A 460 15.91 -3.19 5.22
N TRP A 461 14.86 -3.36 4.42
CA TRP A 461 14.35 -2.31 3.54
C TRP A 461 12.84 -2.44 3.30
N ASN A 462 12.20 -1.31 3.00
CA ASN A 462 10.89 -1.23 2.37
C ASN A 462 10.90 -0.17 1.27
N HIS A 463 10.24 -0.48 0.15
CA HIS A 463 9.83 0.46 -0.89
C HIS A 463 8.68 -0.19 -1.66
N LEU A 464 7.44 0.09 -1.26
CA LEU A 464 6.26 -0.65 -1.74
C LEU A 464 6.11 -0.65 -3.27
N GLY A 465 6.56 0.41 -3.96
CA GLY A 465 6.57 0.49 -5.42
C GLY A 465 7.39 -0.61 -6.10
N LEU A 466 8.30 -1.30 -5.40
CA LEU A 466 9.02 -2.47 -5.93
C LEU A 466 8.22 -3.79 -5.84
N GLN A 467 7.08 -3.81 -5.16
CA GLN A 467 6.24 -4.99 -4.97
C GLN A 467 5.72 -5.57 -6.29
N ASP A 468 5.72 -6.90 -6.39
CA ASP A 468 5.17 -7.64 -7.53
C ASP A 468 3.64 -7.67 -7.55
N ARG A 469 3.08 -8.12 -8.68
CA ARG A 469 1.69 -8.58 -8.76
C ARG A 469 1.60 -9.93 -8.05
N LEU A 470 1.43 -9.92 -6.74
CA LEU A 470 1.36 -11.13 -5.91
C LEU A 470 0.11 -11.97 -6.21
N PRO A 471 0.10 -13.27 -5.85
CA PRO A 471 -1.10 -14.11 -5.87
C PRO A 471 -2.29 -13.47 -5.15
N GLY A 472 -3.39 -13.25 -5.87
CA GLY A 472 -4.63 -12.70 -5.30
C GLY A 472 -5.38 -13.69 -4.41
N ARG A 473 -5.16 -15.00 -4.62
CA ARG A 473 -5.82 -16.09 -3.89
C ARG A 473 -4.81 -16.84 -3.01
N ARG A 474 -4.63 -16.36 -1.77
CA ARG A 474 -3.63 -16.90 -0.83
C ARG A 474 -4.27 -17.73 0.27
N TRP A 475 -4.16 -19.06 0.25
CA TRP A 475 -3.51 -19.94 -0.75
C TRP A 475 -4.45 -21.06 -1.18
N VAL A 476 -4.74 -21.12 -2.48
CA VAL A 476 -5.49 -22.25 -3.06
C VAL A 476 -4.52 -23.40 -3.26
N VAL A 477 -4.63 -24.40 -2.38
CA VAL A 477 -3.81 -25.61 -2.41
C VAL A 477 -4.71 -26.80 -2.68
N ASP A 478 -4.30 -27.68 -3.57
CA ASP A 478 -4.99 -28.94 -3.86
C ASP A 478 -4.04 -30.14 -3.81
N THR A 479 -4.44 -31.19 -3.10
CA THR A 479 -3.69 -32.42 -2.85
C THR A 479 -4.65 -33.49 -2.36
N ALA A 480 -4.35 -34.76 -2.67
CA ALA A 480 -5.05 -35.92 -2.10
C ALA A 480 -4.43 -36.39 -0.76
N GLY A 481 -3.30 -35.82 -0.35
CA GLY A 481 -2.59 -36.14 0.87
C GLY A 481 -2.74 -35.06 1.95
N GLU A 482 -1.79 -35.02 2.87
CA GLU A 482 -1.70 -33.94 3.87
C GLU A 482 -1.49 -32.58 3.18
N ARG A 483 -2.19 -31.55 3.65
CA ARG A 483 -2.11 -30.19 3.10
C ARG A 483 -0.80 -29.52 3.59
N PRO A 484 0.15 -29.17 2.70
CA PRO A 484 1.33 -28.43 3.11
C PRO A 484 0.99 -26.99 3.53
N SER A 485 1.84 -26.41 4.36
CA SER A 485 1.88 -24.96 4.57
C SER A 485 2.39 -24.28 3.30
N VAL A 486 1.76 -23.15 2.94
CA VAL A 486 2.21 -22.27 1.86
C VAL A 486 2.26 -20.84 2.41
N THR A 487 3.41 -20.19 2.32
CA THR A 487 3.64 -18.84 2.87
C THR A 487 4.59 -18.04 2.00
N LEU A 488 4.58 -16.71 2.17
CA LEU A 488 5.71 -15.87 1.77
C LEU A 488 6.87 -16.12 2.74
N ASP A 489 8.07 -16.33 2.21
CA ASP A 489 9.31 -16.54 2.98
C ASP A 489 10.27 -15.37 2.77
N PHE A 490 10.99 -15.04 3.85
CA PHE A 490 11.93 -13.93 3.97
C PHE A 490 13.33 -14.39 4.42
N ALA A 491 13.52 -15.69 4.62
CA ALA A 491 14.82 -16.28 4.95
C ALA A 491 15.73 -16.43 3.71
N ASP A 492 15.13 -16.68 2.53
CA ASP A 492 15.84 -16.80 1.25
C ASP A 492 14.92 -16.36 0.08
N ALA A 493 15.52 -15.79 -0.96
CA ALA A 493 14.83 -15.30 -2.15
C ALA A 493 15.73 -15.34 -3.39
N TRP A 494 15.15 -15.52 -4.57
CA TRP A 494 15.92 -15.39 -5.82
C TRP A 494 16.13 -13.93 -6.24
N ARG A 495 15.10 -13.08 -6.06
CA ARG A 495 15.20 -11.64 -6.32
C ARG A 495 14.32 -10.83 -5.37
N GLY A 496 14.83 -9.66 -4.94
CA GLY A 496 14.10 -8.77 -4.06
C GLY A 496 14.21 -9.22 -2.60
N GLY A 497 13.10 -9.18 -1.85
CA GLY A 497 13.10 -9.44 -0.41
C GLY A 497 12.39 -10.71 0.04
N SER A 498 11.78 -11.49 -0.85
CA SER A 498 10.90 -12.61 -0.49
C SER A 498 10.84 -13.70 -1.57
N SER A 499 10.40 -14.90 -1.21
CA SER A 499 10.00 -15.98 -2.13
C SER A 499 8.68 -16.63 -1.67
N LEU A 500 8.11 -17.54 -2.47
CA LEU A 500 7.07 -18.45 -2.02
C LEU A 500 7.73 -19.69 -1.39
N LEU A 501 7.31 -20.12 -0.21
CA LEU A 501 7.70 -21.38 0.43
C LEU A 501 6.51 -22.34 0.52
N VAL A 502 6.74 -23.60 0.12
CA VAL A 502 5.86 -24.74 0.39
C VAL A 502 6.58 -25.68 1.35
N ALA A 503 5.98 -25.97 2.49
CA ALA A 503 6.59 -26.78 3.55
C ALA A 503 5.59 -27.75 4.20
N GLY A 504 6.03 -28.99 4.48
CA GLY A 504 5.21 -30.03 5.11
C GLY A 504 5.53 -31.44 4.59
N ASN A 505 4.81 -32.45 5.08
CA ASN A 505 5.00 -33.84 4.68
C ASN A 505 4.19 -34.15 3.41
N LEU A 506 4.83 -34.16 2.25
CA LEU A 506 4.14 -34.51 1.01
C LEU A 506 4.03 -36.04 0.87
N THR A 507 2.79 -36.51 0.88
CA THR A 507 2.40 -37.92 0.64
C THR A 507 1.70 -38.13 -0.70
N ALA A 508 1.36 -37.03 -1.39
CA ALA A 508 0.81 -36.96 -2.74
C ALA A 508 1.29 -35.65 -3.40
N PRO A 509 1.18 -35.49 -4.74
CA PRO A 509 1.47 -34.23 -5.41
C PRO A 509 0.63 -33.07 -4.85
N ALA A 510 1.27 -31.91 -4.64
CA ALA A 510 0.60 -30.70 -4.18
C ALA A 510 0.57 -29.65 -5.31
N SER A 511 -0.62 -29.15 -5.61
CA SER A 511 -0.88 -28.09 -6.60
C SER A 511 -1.17 -26.78 -5.88
N ILE A 512 -0.47 -25.70 -6.24
CA ILE A 512 -0.62 -24.36 -5.65
C ILE A 512 -1.08 -23.41 -6.76
N GLY A 513 -2.27 -22.84 -6.62
CA GLY A 513 -2.77 -21.78 -7.50
C GLY A 513 -2.04 -20.47 -7.25
N LEU A 514 -1.59 -19.80 -8.31
CA LEU A 514 -0.80 -18.57 -8.22
C LEU A 514 -1.58 -17.35 -8.70
N HIS A 515 -1.91 -17.28 -10.00
CA HIS A 515 -2.53 -16.07 -10.58
C HIS A 515 -3.73 -16.42 -11.44
N GLY A 516 -4.84 -15.70 -11.24
CA GLY A 516 -5.85 -15.53 -12.29
C GLY A 516 -5.29 -14.59 -13.36
N THR A 517 -5.41 -14.98 -14.62
CA THR A 517 -4.73 -14.33 -15.76
C THR A 517 -5.68 -14.15 -16.95
N ARG A 518 -5.27 -13.36 -17.95
CA ARG A 518 -5.86 -13.30 -19.30
C ARG A 518 -4.76 -13.12 -20.34
N LEU A 519 -3.80 -14.04 -20.34
CA LEU A 519 -2.61 -13.96 -21.20
C LEU A 519 -2.85 -14.66 -22.54
N ALA A 520 -2.90 -13.92 -23.64
CA ALA A 520 -2.88 -14.49 -24.98
C ALA A 520 -1.53 -15.20 -25.23
N LEU A 521 -1.57 -16.49 -25.58
CA LEU A 521 -0.37 -17.32 -25.79
C LEU A 521 0.01 -17.38 -27.27
N THR A 522 1.26 -17.05 -27.57
CA THR A 522 1.86 -17.13 -28.91
C THR A 522 2.67 -18.42 -29.09
N PRO A 523 3.04 -18.81 -30.33
CA PRO A 523 3.96 -19.93 -30.55
C PRO A 523 5.33 -19.76 -29.89
N GLY A 524 5.79 -18.51 -29.71
CA GLY A 524 7.01 -18.15 -28.99
C GLY A 524 6.84 -18.01 -27.47
N ALA A 525 5.64 -18.26 -26.92
CA ALA A 525 5.39 -18.11 -25.50
C ALA A 525 6.12 -19.17 -24.67
N VAL A 526 6.80 -18.71 -23.63
CA VAL A 526 7.57 -19.55 -22.72
C VAL A 526 7.41 -19.08 -21.27
N ALA A 527 7.38 -20.04 -20.36
CA ALA A 527 7.47 -19.79 -18.93
C ALA A 527 8.84 -20.25 -18.38
N GLU A 528 9.39 -19.47 -17.45
CA GLU A 528 10.62 -19.77 -16.72
C GLU A 528 10.30 -19.74 -15.21
N LEU A 529 10.51 -20.88 -14.55
CA LEU A 529 10.26 -21.13 -13.13
C LEU A 529 11.61 -21.20 -12.41
N VAL A 530 11.87 -20.29 -11.46
CA VAL A 530 13.09 -20.34 -10.63
C VAL A 530 12.73 -20.88 -9.25
N HIS A 531 13.31 -22.02 -8.86
CA HIS A 531 12.93 -22.73 -7.64
C HIS A 531 14.12 -23.42 -6.95
N SER A 532 13.95 -23.77 -5.68
CA SER A 532 14.95 -24.50 -4.89
C SER A 532 14.27 -25.56 -4.00
N GLY A 533 15.02 -26.59 -3.59
CA GLY A 533 14.50 -27.78 -2.91
C GLY A 533 14.23 -28.96 -3.85
N GLY A 534 14.29 -30.18 -3.31
CA GLY A 534 14.26 -31.44 -4.07
C GLY A 534 12.85 -31.92 -4.44
N ALA A 535 12.22 -31.26 -5.40
CA ALA A 535 10.94 -31.66 -5.98
C ALA A 535 10.95 -31.52 -7.51
N SER A 536 10.29 -32.43 -8.21
CA SER A 536 9.94 -32.25 -9.63
C SER A 536 8.79 -31.25 -9.74
N VAL A 537 8.82 -30.38 -10.75
CA VAL A 537 7.88 -29.25 -10.89
C VAL A 537 7.20 -29.24 -12.25
N GLU A 538 5.90 -29.01 -12.24
CA GLU A 538 5.06 -28.82 -13.43
C GLU A 538 4.34 -27.47 -13.36
N LEU A 539 4.14 -26.83 -14.51
CA LEU A 539 3.34 -25.62 -14.64
C LEU A 539 1.90 -26.00 -15.03
N GLY A 540 0.93 -25.57 -14.22
CA GLY A 540 -0.49 -25.65 -14.55
C GLY A 540 -0.93 -24.41 -15.31
N VAL A 541 -1.47 -24.58 -16.52
CA VAL A 541 -2.05 -23.50 -17.33
C VAL A 541 -3.49 -23.84 -17.66
N ALA A 542 -4.43 -23.03 -17.20
CA ALA A 542 -5.84 -23.20 -17.54
C ALA A 542 -6.16 -22.42 -18.81
N THR A 543 -6.61 -23.10 -19.88
CA THR A 543 -7.03 -22.44 -21.15
C THR A 543 -8.54 -22.21 -21.26
N ARG A 544 -9.26 -22.40 -20.14
CA ARG A 544 -10.66 -22.05 -19.89
C ARG A 544 -10.77 -21.54 -18.46
N GLU A 545 -11.74 -20.66 -18.20
CA GLU A 545 -12.10 -20.29 -16.82
C GLU A 545 -12.74 -21.50 -16.08
N ALA A 546 -12.89 -21.41 -14.76
CA ALA A 546 -13.64 -22.43 -13.99
C ALA A 546 -15.12 -22.42 -14.42
N ALA A 547 -15.80 -23.57 -14.31
CA ALA A 547 -17.18 -23.72 -14.76
C ALA A 547 -18.19 -22.84 -14.00
N GLY A 548 -17.86 -22.44 -12.77
CA GLY A 548 -18.65 -21.53 -11.95
C GLY A 548 -17.96 -21.20 -10.63
N PRO A 549 -18.54 -20.33 -9.79
CA PRO A 549 -18.01 -19.98 -8.48
C PRO A 549 -17.79 -21.22 -7.61
N GLY A 550 -16.58 -21.38 -7.06
CA GLY A 550 -16.21 -22.54 -6.24
C GLY A 550 -15.92 -23.84 -7.00
N GLU A 551 -16.02 -23.86 -8.33
CA GLU A 551 -15.66 -25.03 -9.13
C GLU A 551 -14.13 -25.10 -9.39
N PRO A 552 -13.54 -26.30 -9.53
CA PRO A 552 -12.12 -26.45 -9.81
C PRO A 552 -11.67 -25.75 -11.11
N VAL A 553 -10.45 -25.18 -11.09
CA VAL A 553 -9.83 -24.57 -12.26
C VAL A 553 -9.25 -25.67 -13.17
N PRO A 554 -9.60 -25.73 -14.47
CA PRO A 554 -9.22 -26.83 -15.35
C PRO A 554 -7.79 -26.65 -15.92
N TYR A 555 -6.77 -26.87 -15.08
CA TYR A 555 -5.36 -26.80 -15.48
C TYR A 555 -4.96 -27.91 -16.44
N THR A 556 -4.27 -27.54 -17.51
CA THR A 556 -3.39 -28.45 -18.27
C THR A 556 -2.00 -28.39 -17.64
N TRP A 557 -1.44 -29.54 -17.28
CA TRP A 557 -0.13 -29.64 -16.63
C TRP A 557 0.96 -29.86 -17.68
N LEU A 558 2.00 -29.02 -17.62
CA LEU A 558 3.14 -29.06 -18.53
C LEU A 558 4.41 -29.32 -17.70
N ALA A 559 5.14 -30.37 -18.06
CA ALA A 559 6.42 -30.69 -17.45
C ALA A 559 7.43 -29.56 -17.68
N ALA A 560 8.13 -29.15 -16.63
CA ALA A 560 9.23 -28.20 -16.75
C ALA A 560 10.52 -28.97 -17.08
N ALA A 561 11.23 -28.54 -18.12
CA ALA A 561 12.55 -29.06 -18.43
C ALA A 561 13.50 -28.70 -17.29
N GLU A 562 13.98 -29.69 -16.55
CA GLU A 562 14.89 -29.48 -15.42
C GLU A 562 16.35 -29.39 -15.91
N PRO A 563 17.09 -28.33 -15.56
CA PRO A 563 18.55 -28.40 -15.52
C PRO A 563 18.98 -29.49 -14.53
N GLY A 564 20.14 -30.09 -14.75
CA GLY A 564 20.66 -31.19 -13.90
C GLY A 564 20.70 -30.84 -12.39
N GLY A 565 20.55 -31.87 -11.56
CA GLY A 565 20.40 -31.71 -10.11
C GLY A 565 21.63 -31.13 -9.41
N GLY A 566 21.37 -30.32 -8.38
CA GLY A 566 22.37 -29.72 -7.50
C GLY A 566 21.71 -28.86 -6.41
N PRO A 567 22.47 -28.43 -5.37
CA PRO A 567 21.96 -27.53 -4.35
C PRO A 567 21.81 -26.10 -4.89
N GLY A 568 20.80 -25.36 -4.41
CA GLY A 568 20.56 -23.94 -4.73
C GLY A 568 19.35 -23.68 -5.63
N TRP A 569 19.30 -22.48 -6.20
CA TRP A 569 18.26 -22.02 -7.12
C TRP A 569 18.49 -22.57 -8.54
N ARG A 570 17.47 -23.21 -9.13
CA ARG A 570 17.48 -23.72 -10.52
C ARG A 570 16.34 -23.11 -11.33
N THR A 571 16.59 -22.87 -12.62
CA THR A 571 15.61 -22.32 -13.56
C THR A 571 15.09 -23.41 -14.50
N SER A 572 13.89 -23.92 -14.26
CA SER A 572 13.23 -24.85 -15.19
C SER A 572 12.42 -24.09 -16.24
N ARG A 573 12.40 -24.60 -17.48
CA ARG A 573 11.75 -23.94 -18.63
C ARG A 573 10.57 -24.75 -19.14
N VAL A 574 9.45 -24.08 -19.43
CA VAL A 574 8.21 -24.69 -19.95
C VAL A 574 7.83 -23.99 -21.25
N ALA A 575 7.83 -24.74 -22.36
CA ALA A 575 7.34 -24.22 -23.64
C ALA A 575 5.80 -24.17 -23.64
N LEU A 576 5.22 -23.02 -23.97
CA LEU A 576 3.76 -22.84 -24.04
C LEU A 576 3.21 -22.98 -25.46
N ALA A 577 4.06 -23.28 -26.45
CA ALA A 577 3.68 -23.54 -27.84
C ALA A 577 2.53 -24.56 -28.02
N PRO A 578 2.40 -25.65 -27.22
CA PRO A 578 1.24 -26.56 -27.29
C PRO A 578 -0.11 -25.91 -26.97
N LEU A 579 -0.10 -24.71 -26.36
CA LEU A 579 -1.27 -23.92 -26.00
C LEU A 579 -1.39 -22.61 -26.81
N ALA A 580 -0.57 -22.44 -27.85
CA ALA A 580 -0.58 -21.25 -28.70
C ALA A 580 -1.96 -21.00 -29.35
N GLY A 581 -2.30 -19.72 -29.54
CA GLY A 581 -3.61 -19.29 -30.02
C GLY A 581 -4.73 -19.34 -28.98
N ARG A 582 -4.44 -19.78 -27.75
CA ARG A 582 -5.37 -19.76 -26.61
C ARG A 582 -5.04 -18.65 -25.62
N THR A 583 -5.99 -18.34 -24.74
CA THR A 583 -5.78 -17.48 -23.58
C THR A 583 -5.52 -18.34 -22.35
N ALA A 584 -4.45 -18.07 -21.59
CA ALA A 584 -4.29 -18.57 -20.24
C ALA A 584 -5.15 -17.74 -19.28
N TYR A 585 -6.04 -18.41 -18.56
CA TYR A 585 -6.97 -17.84 -17.57
C TYR A 585 -6.51 -18.03 -16.13
N ALA A 586 -5.62 -18.98 -15.88
CA ALA A 586 -4.97 -19.16 -14.58
C ALA A 586 -3.61 -19.84 -14.72
N LEU A 587 -2.73 -19.57 -13.76
CA LEU A 587 -1.41 -20.17 -13.58
C LEU A 587 -1.30 -20.82 -12.20
N ALA A 588 -0.74 -22.02 -12.16
CA ALA A 588 -0.45 -22.79 -10.96
C ALA A 588 0.89 -23.52 -11.08
N VAL A 589 1.44 -24.00 -9.97
CA VAL A 589 2.55 -24.97 -9.96
C VAL A 589 2.10 -26.25 -9.27
N ARG A 590 2.56 -27.40 -9.76
CA ARG A 590 2.43 -28.68 -9.06
C ARG A 590 3.81 -29.20 -8.73
N ILE A 591 4.00 -29.62 -7.48
CA ILE A 591 5.23 -30.21 -6.99
C ILE A 591 5.00 -31.66 -6.60
N THR A 592 5.93 -32.52 -7.01
CA THR A 592 5.95 -33.94 -6.65
C THR A 592 7.35 -34.30 -6.16
N VAL A 593 7.45 -34.94 -5.00
CA VAL A 593 8.72 -35.40 -4.43
C VAL A 593 8.91 -36.91 -4.58
N PRO A 594 10.14 -37.39 -4.81
CA PRO A 594 10.43 -38.83 -4.81
C PRO A 594 10.31 -39.40 -3.38
N GLY A 595 9.30 -40.26 -3.15
CA GLY A 595 9.05 -40.87 -1.84
C GLY A 595 8.13 -40.05 -0.94
N LYS A 596 7.99 -40.48 0.33
CA LYS A 596 7.23 -39.76 1.37
C LYS A 596 8.21 -39.09 2.31
N GLY A 597 8.04 -37.79 2.59
CA GLY A 597 8.92 -37.08 3.52
C GLY A 597 8.60 -35.60 3.67
N ALA A 598 9.31 -34.96 4.61
CA ALA A 598 9.24 -33.53 4.83
C ALA A 598 9.88 -32.75 3.67
N VAL A 599 9.18 -31.72 3.20
CA VAL A 599 9.58 -30.88 2.07
C VAL A 599 9.79 -29.45 2.55
N SER A 600 10.81 -28.80 1.99
CA SER A 600 10.98 -27.34 1.98
C SER A 600 11.35 -26.97 0.55
N TRP A 601 10.37 -26.50 -0.21
CA TRP A 601 10.53 -26.11 -1.62
C TRP A 601 10.15 -24.66 -1.79
N ARG A 602 10.97 -23.89 -2.51
CA ARG A 602 10.73 -22.47 -2.76
C ARG A 602 10.53 -22.18 -4.24
N LEU A 603 9.58 -21.29 -4.55
CA LEU A 603 9.48 -20.64 -5.86
C LEU A 603 9.99 -19.19 -5.70
N GLY A 604 11.14 -18.91 -6.28
CA GLY A 604 11.80 -17.61 -6.26
C GLY A 604 11.44 -16.72 -7.45
N ALA A 605 10.96 -17.29 -8.56
CA ALA A 605 10.26 -16.54 -9.61
C ALA A 605 9.39 -17.42 -10.52
N LEU A 606 8.34 -16.81 -11.05
CA LEU A 606 7.60 -17.23 -12.24
C LEU A 606 7.64 -16.07 -13.24
N THR A 607 8.13 -16.32 -14.45
CA THR A 607 8.05 -15.34 -15.56
C THR A 607 7.46 -15.98 -16.80
N LEU A 608 6.65 -15.23 -17.55
CA LEU A 608 6.10 -15.61 -18.84
C LEU A 608 6.41 -14.52 -19.87
N ARG A 609 6.88 -14.91 -21.05
CA ARG A 609 7.27 -13.98 -22.14
C ARG A 609 7.13 -14.63 -23.51
N ASP A 610 7.10 -13.78 -24.53
CA ASP A 610 7.36 -14.21 -25.91
C ASP A 610 8.86 -14.17 -26.18
N THR A 611 9.44 -15.22 -26.78
CA THR A 611 10.86 -15.26 -27.14
C THR A 611 11.26 -14.28 -28.24
N ALA A 612 10.31 -13.76 -29.02
CA ALA A 612 10.57 -12.76 -30.07
C ALA A 612 10.79 -11.33 -29.53
N ARG A 613 10.45 -11.05 -28.25
CA ARG A 613 10.64 -9.71 -27.68
C ARG A 613 12.07 -9.50 -27.17
N PRO A 614 12.72 -8.37 -27.50
CA PRO A 614 14.09 -8.08 -27.06
C PRO A 614 14.16 -7.88 -25.54
N ARG A 615 15.28 -8.33 -24.97
CA ARG A 615 15.65 -8.31 -23.55
C ARG A 615 17.18 -8.18 -23.48
N PRO A 616 17.79 -7.40 -22.58
CA PRO A 616 17.21 -6.52 -21.55
C PRO A 616 16.67 -5.19 -22.10
N PRO A 617 16.05 -4.33 -21.25
CA PRO A 617 15.74 -2.94 -21.62
C PRO A 617 17.02 -2.12 -21.87
N ALA A 618 16.86 -0.95 -22.48
CA ALA A 618 17.95 0.00 -22.70
C ALA A 618 18.56 0.49 -21.37
N ALA A 619 19.80 0.97 -21.42
CA ALA A 619 20.41 1.62 -20.26
C ALA A 619 19.74 2.97 -19.95
N PRO A 620 19.64 3.38 -18.67
CA PRO A 620 19.30 4.76 -18.32
C PRO A 620 20.40 5.72 -18.79
N ALA A 621 20.04 7.00 -18.95
CA ALA A 621 20.96 8.06 -19.35
C ALA A 621 21.12 9.13 -18.25
N HIS A 622 22.20 9.90 -18.33
CA HIS A 622 22.45 11.10 -17.51
C HIS A 622 22.28 10.93 -15.98
N LEU A 623 22.69 9.78 -15.43
CA LEU A 623 22.75 9.57 -13.98
C LEU A 623 23.70 10.58 -13.31
N LYS A 624 23.17 11.36 -12.37
CA LYS A 624 23.90 12.39 -11.63
C LYS A 624 23.55 12.40 -10.14
N VAL A 625 24.44 12.98 -9.34
CA VAL A 625 24.18 13.39 -7.97
C VAL A 625 23.76 14.86 -8.01
N ASP A 626 22.52 15.16 -7.62
CA ASP A 626 21.97 16.51 -7.63
C ASP A 626 22.33 17.28 -6.36
N ALA A 627 22.34 16.60 -5.22
CA ALA A 627 22.70 17.17 -3.92
C ALA A 627 23.45 16.14 -3.06
N SER A 628 24.38 16.63 -2.22
CA SER A 628 25.03 15.81 -1.19
C SER A 628 25.23 16.59 0.11
N ALA A 629 24.80 16.04 1.23
CA ALA A 629 25.09 16.55 2.57
C ALA A 629 26.05 15.58 3.28
N ARG A 630 27.23 16.05 3.69
CA ARG A 630 28.33 15.19 4.17
C ARG A 630 28.61 15.39 5.65
N ARG A 631 28.88 14.30 6.35
CA ARG A 631 29.19 14.24 7.79
C ARG A 631 30.39 13.30 7.99
N GLY A 632 31.60 13.85 7.89
CA GLY A 632 32.84 13.06 7.95
C GLY A 632 32.93 12.02 6.83
N ALA A 633 32.88 10.73 7.19
CA ALA A 633 32.91 9.60 6.27
C ALA A 633 31.52 9.24 5.68
N GLU A 634 30.45 9.91 6.08
CA GLU A 634 29.09 9.64 5.63
C GLU A 634 28.57 10.73 4.69
N ALA A 635 27.72 10.37 3.74
CA ALA A 635 27.01 11.30 2.86
C ALA A 635 25.56 10.88 2.62
N GLU A 636 24.64 11.82 2.79
CA GLU A 636 23.25 11.76 2.33
C GLU A 636 23.17 12.35 0.92
N LEU A 637 22.41 11.73 0.00
CA LEU A 637 22.38 12.11 -1.43
C LEU A 637 20.97 12.24 -2.00
N ARG A 638 20.80 13.13 -2.99
CA ARG A 638 19.74 13.05 -4.02
C ARG A 638 20.38 12.76 -5.37
N LEU A 639 19.80 11.85 -6.14
CA LEU A 639 20.23 11.47 -7.48
C LEU A 639 19.05 11.52 -8.45
N SER A 640 19.34 11.78 -9.73
CA SER A 640 18.36 11.69 -10.82
C SER A 640 19.01 11.19 -12.12
N TRP A 641 18.16 10.75 -13.04
CA TRP A 641 18.54 10.24 -14.35
C TRP A 641 17.40 10.45 -15.37
N GLU A 642 17.67 10.20 -16.64
CA GLU A 642 16.63 10.16 -17.69
C GLU A 642 16.05 8.77 -17.83
N ARG A 643 14.73 8.70 -18.07
CA ARG A 643 14.00 7.42 -18.20
C ARG A 643 14.54 6.63 -19.39
N ALA A 644 15.09 5.45 -19.10
CA ALA A 644 15.55 4.51 -20.13
C ALA A 644 14.42 4.15 -21.13
N PRO A 645 14.71 4.10 -22.45
CA PRO A 645 13.74 3.65 -23.45
C PRO A 645 13.26 2.20 -23.25
N GLY A 646 11.99 1.96 -23.56
CA GLY A 646 11.37 0.63 -23.56
C GLY A 646 10.62 0.27 -22.26
N PRO A 647 10.24 -1.01 -22.08
CA PRO A 647 9.39 -1.47 -20.98
C PRO A 647 10.19 -1.61 -19.67
N VAL A 648 10.42 -0.48 -18.99
CA VAL A 648 11.01 -0.44 -17.65
C VAL A 648 9.94 -0.66 -16.58
N ARG A 649 10.13 -1.68 -15.74
CA ARG A 649 9.36 -1.94 -14.51
C ARG A 649 9.83 -1.03 -13.37
N HIS A 650 11.14 -0.95 -13.16
CA HIS A 650 11.79 -0.14 -12.12
C HIS A 650 13.29 0.03 -12.42
N TYR A 651 13.96 0.84 -11.61
CA TYR A 651 15.42 0.97 -11.58
C TYR A 651 15.99 0.44 -10.27
N GLU A 652 17.21 -0.06 -10.33
CA GLU A 652 17.98 -0.50 -9.17
C GLU A 652 19.32 0.25 -9.15
N LEU A 653 19.67 0.84 -8.01
CA LEU A 653 20.90 1.57 -7.78
C LEU A 653 21.83 0.75 -6.87
N HIS A 654 23.05 0.55 -7.34
CA HIS A 654 24.10 -0.18 -6.66
C HIS A 654 25.31 0.69 -6.40
N ARG A 655 26.03 0.36 -5.33
CA ARG A 655 27.40 0.80 -5.12
C ARG A 655 28.37 -0.23 -5.66
N LEU A 656 29.47 0.24 -6.26
CA LEU A 656 30.67 -0.56 -6.45
C LEU A 656 31.65 -0.27 -5.33
N LEU A 657 32.07 -1.33 -4.63
CA LEU A 657 33.08 -1.26 -3.57
C LEU A 657 34.50 -1.45 -4.15
N PRO A 658 35.55 -0.98 -3.45
CA PRO A 658 36.94 -1.09 -3.92
C PRO A 658 37.45 -2.53 -4.14
N ASP A 659 36.81 -3.52 -3.53
CA ASP A 659 37.07 -4.95 -3.71
C ASP A 659 36.38 -5.57 -4.96
N GLY A 660 35.64 -4.76 -5.72
CA GLY A 660 34.84 -5.18 -6.88
C GLY A 660 33.42 -5.63 -6.54
N THR A 661 33.04 -5.69 -5.27
CA THR A 661 31.71 -6.15 -4.85
C THR A 661 30.64 -5.11 -5.20
N ARG A 662 29.53 -5.57 -5.80
CA ARG A 662 28.35 -4.74 -6.10
C ARG A 662 27.32 -4.88 -4.98
N ARG A 663 27.03 -3.79 -4.27
CA ARG A 663 26.06 -3.74 -3.16
C ARG A 663 24.79 -3.00 -3.57
N PHE A 664 23.60 -3.58 -3.36
CA PHE A 664 22.32 -2.90 -3.58
C PHE A 664 22.13 -1.79 -2.54
N LEU A 665 21.70 -0.60 -2.99
CA LEU A 665 21.38 0.52 -2.11
C LEU A 665 19.87 0.73 -2.02
N ALA A 666 19.21 0.89 -3.16
CA ALA A 666 17.76 1.05 -3.26
C ALA A 666 17.28 0.83 -4.70
N GLY A 667 15.95 0.81 -4.89
CA GLY A 667 15.33 0.84 -6.20
C GLY A 667 14.02 1.63 -6.17
N THR A 668 13.58 2.12 -7.33
CA THR A 668 12.35 2.92 -7.46
C THR A 668 11.76 2.77 -8.88
N CYS A 669 10.47 3.06 -9.06
CA CYS A 669 9.86 3.12 -10.40
C CYS A 669 10.08 4.48 -11.10
N GLY A 670 10.40 5.52 -10.31
CA GLY A 670 10.64 6.87 -10.79
C GLY A 670 12.06 7.09 -11.34
N THR A 671 12.41 8.36 -11.53
CA THR A 671 13.71 8.77 -12.10
C THR A 671 14.54 9.68 -11.17
N ALA A 672 14.16 9.75 -9.90
CA ALA A 672 14.92 10.38 -8.83
C ALA A 672 14.95 9.48 -7.58
N LEU A 673 16.01 9.58 -6.79
CA LEU A 673 16.24 8.74 -5.62
C LEU A 673 16.96 9.50 -4.50
N HIS A 674 16.45 9.38 -3.28
CA HIS A 674 17.17 9.73 -2.06
C HIS A 674 17.95 8.54 -1.52
N LEU A 675 19.19 8.78 -1.09
CA LEU A 675 19.98 7.84 -0.29
C LEU A 675 20.22 8.46 1.09
N PRO A 676 19.67 7.90 2.18
CA PRO A 676 19.82 8.47 3.52
C PRO A 676 21.25 8.38 4.05
N SER A 677 22.03 7.38 3.61
CA SER A 677 23.40 7.18 4.05
C SER A 677 24.24 6.45 2.99
N VAL A 678 25.42 6.99 2.70
CA VAL A 678 26.51 6.35 1.97
C VAL A 678 27.80 6.53 2.76
N ILE A 679 28.35 5.44 3.28
CA ILE A 679 29.56 5.45 4.14
C ILE A 679 30.80 5.17 3.31
N ARG A 680 31.81 6.05 3.33
CA ARG A 680 33.10 5.90 2.64
C ARG A 680 33.76 4.54 2.92
N ALA A 681 34.09 3.79 1.87
CA ALA A 681 34.74 2.49 2.00
C ALA A 681 36.26 2.65 2.11
N GLY A 682 36.78 2.55 3.34
CA GLY A 682 38.21 2.70 3.62
C GLY A 682 38.79 4.00 3.06
N GLY A 683 39.89 3.88 2.33
CA GLY A 683 40.58 5.02 1.70
C GLY A 683 40.04 5.46 0.33
N GLU A 684 38.89 4.97 -0.14
CA GLU A 684 38.41 5.25 -1.51
C GLU A 684 38.37 6.76 -1.82
N ARG A 685 38.73 7.15 -3.06
CA ARG A 685 38.73 8.56 -3.49
C ARG A 685 37.34 9.05 -3.90
N ALA A 686 36.46 8.16 -4.33
CA ALA A 686 35.07 8.44 -4.66
C ALA A 686 34.23 7.19 -4.41
N ALA A 687 32.99 7.37 -3.95
CA ALA A 687 31.99 6.29 -3.99
C ALA A 687 31.46 6.18 -5.43
N ALA A 688 31.49 4.99 -6.03
CA ALA A 688 31.02 4.74 -7.38
C ALA A 688 29.65 4.06 -7.39
N PHE A 689 28.77 4.49 -8.29
CA PHE A 689 27.40 3.98 -8.41
C PHE A 689 27.13 3.40 -9.80
N GLU A 690 26.34 2.33 -9.85
CA GLU A 690 25.71 1.79 -11.06
C GLU A 690 24.19 1.88 -10.93
N LEU A 691 23.52 2.46 -11.92
CA LEU A 691 22.06 2.40 -12.05
C LEU A 691 21.70 1.50 -13.24
N ARG A 692 20.76 0.58 -13.05
CA ARG A 692 20.24 -0.29 -14.12
C ARG A 692 18.72 -0.17 -14.23
N ALA A 693 18.21 -0.17 -15.46
CA ALA A 693 16.80 -0.35 -15.74
C ALA A 693 16.47 -1.85 -15.68
N VAL A 694 15.28 -2.19 -15.18
CA VAL A 694 14.83 -3.59 -15.04
C VAL A 694 13.47 -3.77 -15.72
N ASP A 695 13.29 -4.84 -16.50
CA ASP A 695 12.00 -5.17 -17.12
C ASP A 695 11.08 -6.03 -16.24
N GLU A 696 9.85 -6.26 -16.70
CA GLU A 696 8.83 -7.08 -16.03
C GLU A 696 9.26 -8.55 -15.83
N THR A 697 10.28 -9.02 -16.57
CA THR A 697 10.87 -10.36 -16.43
C THR A 697 12.21 -10.36 -15.69
N TYR A 698 12.51 -9.25 -15.00
CA TYR A 698 13.70 -9.05 -14.17
C TYR A 698 15.03 -9.05 -14.94
N ALA A 699 15.01 -8.73 -16.24
CA ALA A 699 16.25 -8.46 -16.98
C ALA A 699 16.79 -7.08 -16.62
N ALA A 700 18.07 -6.99 -16.27
CA ALA A 700 18.74 -5.72 -16.02
C ALA A 700 19.49 -5.23 -17.26
N SER A 701 19.42 -3.92 -17.54
CA SER A 701 20.16 -3.24 -18.59
C SER A 701 21.68 -3.23 -18.34
N ALA A 702 22.45 -2.76 -19.33
CA ALA A 702 23.77 -2.19 -19.06
C ALA A 702 23.64 -0.98 -18.09
N PRO A 703 24.66 -0.70 -17.26
CA PRO A 703 24.56 0.32 -16.22
C PRO A 703 24.86 1.73 -16.74
N ALA A 704 24.10 2.72 -16.27
CA ALA A 704 24.59 4.08 -16.16
C ALA A 704 25.50 4.21 -14.94
N ARG A 705 26.48 5.11 -14.96
CA ARG A 705 27.48 5.28 -13.91
C ARG A 705 27.60 6.73 -13.48
N THR A 706 27.81 6.94 -12.18
CA THR A 706 28.18 8.24 -11.61
C THR A 706 29.05 8.05 -10.37
N THR A 707 29.66 9.11 -9.86
CA THR A 707 30.53 9.04 -8.68
C THR A 707 30.31 10.22 -7.73
N LEU A 708 30.44 9.96 -6.43
CA LEU A 708 30.56 11.00 -5.40
C LEU A 708 32.04 11.09 -4.99
N PRO A 709 32.79 12.13 -5.42
CA PRO A 709 34.18 12.29 -5.00
C PRO A 709 34.24 12.68 -3.53
N TRP A 710 35.00 11.94 -2.72
CA TRP A 710 35.30 12.31 -1.34
C TRP A 710 36.30 13.47 -1.36
N ARG A 711 36.09 14.51 -0.54
CA ARG A 711 37.08 15.59 -0.42
C ARG A 711 38.35 14.99 0.20
N ALA A 712 39.51 15.44 -0.24
CA ALA A 712 40.74 15.25 0.53
C ALA A 712 40.53 15.91 1.91
N GLY A 713 40.92 15.20 2.97
CA GLY A 713 41.04 15.77 4.31
C GLY A 713 42.37 16.49 4.47
#